data_AF-A0A2P4ZRF2-F1
#
_entry.id   AF-A0A2P4ZRF2-F1
#
_cell.length_a   1.000
_cell.length_b   1.000
_cell.length_c   1.000
_cell.angle_alpha   90.00
_cell.angle_beta   90.00
_cell.angle_gamma   90.00
#
_symmetry.space_group_name_H-M   'P 1'
#
loop_
_entity.id
_entity.type
_entity.pdbx_description
1 polymer ?
#
loop_
_entity_poly.entity_id
_entity_poly.type
_entity_poly.pdbx_seq_one_letter_code
_entity_poly.pdbx_strand_id
1 'polypeptide(L)'
;MLVFHTLAYPPLCCNADQYDCLGPVDASMIKARMGGQVVILLGRNQSALTDFLASHNISAAQIRADADRRRQQAVENGETEETTEAGEVEPTEENEVSETVEVSVTAVEASAAGRGTRSRNAAAEKKAKALDKIKASKAFKKRKKNADDDEYDDEIAQAIFEERSAPLPGQMENCEICGKRFTVTPYSVAGPDGGLLCAPCGREIAKDREGQPKKKPRKQTGGVGSRRTLQSRMLDGDVGTKSLATLCVQTLAKNVDLAESLGDLPEHLIDKIARIFSKRRLLKPDTLPLFTQPTTEVLHIYDGAKLGHQDFISIFQVASNLKKFKVRCAVQFKDEVMDYLLSRDILLESFYLHGANLLSEDKWHEFLAAKGKSLKELQVYFTDRHFGDETLGLLKEYCPNLSRLKVCHNQKVTDVGVIAIGNLPSLRHLSLELQQDSSAEALRTCITQVGKDLRTLSFKIVPDADDSVLEAIHNTCRSLAKLRITESETMTDKGFAKLFADWENPPLDFVDLQKCRQLDAAHPRANPDGIGLCSEGFKALMKHSGHALRTLNVHACRHISREAFEEVFGGTKEYPELRRLEISFCEEVTDFILGSIFRTCPNIKEVNVFGCMKVKDVRVPRGVILVGVPNAQGMITEGTD
;
A
#
# COMPACT_ATOMS: atom_id res chain seq x y z
N MET A 1 -25.53 -12.62 6.48
CA MET A 1 -25.66 -11.15 6.40
C MET A 1 -24.55 -10.54 7.27
N LEU A 2 -23.39 -10.26 6.67
CA LEU A 2 -22.27 -9.58 7.31
C LEU A 2 -21.64 -8.70 6.22
N VAL A 3 -21.84 -7.40 6.38
CA VAL A 3 -21.36 -6.33 5.51
C VAL A 3 -19.85 -6.21 5.72
N PHE A 4 -19.05 -6.65 4.75
CA PHE A 4 -17.62 -6.37 4.75
C PHE A 4 -17.40 -4.94 4.24
N HIS A 5 -17.09 -4.05 5.18
CA HIS A 5 -16.58 -2.72 4.89
C HIS A 5 -15.31 -2.79 4.03
N THR A 6 -15.34 -1.95 2.99
CA THR A 6 -14.24 -1.45 2.18
C THR A 6 -12.90 -1.36 2.91
N LEU A 7 -12.04 -2.35 2.71
CA LEU A 7 -10.60 -2.21 2.90
C LEU A 7 -10.00 -1.61 1.64
N ALA A 8 -9.80 -0.30 1.65
CA ALA A 8 -8.98 0.38 0.65
C ALA A 8 -7.52 -0.06 0.83
N TYR A 9 -7.01 -0.90 -0.08
CA TYR A 9 -5.59 -1.19 -0.24
C TYR A 9 -5.10 -0.59 -1.57
N PRO A 10 -3.90 0.01 -1.61
CA PRO A 10 -3.44 0.78 -2.77
C PRO A 10 -3.09 -0.15 -3.95
N PRO A 11 -3.41 0.24 -5.20
CA PRO A 11 -2.99 -0.49 -6.39
C PRO A 11 -1.50 -0.24 -6.67
N LEU A 12 -0.78 -1.30 -7.05
CA LEU A 12 0.60 -1.28 -7.48
C LEU A 12 0.66 -1.16 -9.00
N CYS A 13 1.19 -0.04 -9.49
CA CYS A 13 1.70 0.06 -10.86
C CYS A 13 2.92 0.98 -10.85
N CYS A 14 4.06 0.42 -11.23
CA CYS A 14 5.33 1.13 -11.37
C CYS A 14 5.25 2.21 -12.47
N ASN A 15 4.80 3.40 -12.10
CA ASN A 15 5.10 4.67 -12.77
C ASN A 15 5.19 5.76 -11.70
N ALA A 16 6.22 6.60 -11.79
CA ALA A 16 6.53 7.69 -10.85
C ALA A 16 5.47 8.83 -10.78
N ASP A 17 4.26 8.58 -11.28
CA ASP A 17 3.12 9.50 -11.34
C ASP A 17 1.99 9.11 -10.34
N GLN A 18 2.13 8.05 -9.53
CA GLN A 18 1.01 7.50 -8.72
C GLN A 18 1.26 7.39 -7.20
N TYR A 19 2.36 7.92 -6.67
CA TYR A 19 2.59 7.99 -5.21
C TYR A 19 2.20 9.37 -4.67
N ASP A 20 0.98 9.52 -4.15
CA ASP A 20 0.60 10.35 -2.98
C ASP A 20 -0.93 10.33 -2.80
N CYS A 21 -1.46 9.28 -2.20
CA CYS A 21 -2.82 9.26 -1.66
C CYS A 21 -2.77 8.99 -0.15
N LEU A 22 -2.13 9.87 0.62
CA LEU A 22 -2.34 9.98 2.07
C LEU A 22 -2.07 11.42 2.51
N GLY A 23 -3.03 12.31 2.24
CA GLY A 23 -3.20 13.57 2.96
C GLY A 23 -4.01 13.35 4.25
N PRO A 24 -3.89 14.22 5.27
CA PRO A 24 -4.57 14.07 6.54
C PRO A 24 -6.10 14.19 6.35
N VAL A 25 -6.83 13.34 7.06
CA VAL A 25 -8.29 13.42 7.19
C VAL A 25 -8.62 14.71 7.94
N ASP A 26 -9.15 15.72 7.24
CA ASP A 26 -9.67 16.94 7.85
C ASP A 26 -11.06 16.63 8.43
N ALA A 27 -11.10 16.47 9.75
CA ALA A 27 -12.33 16.41 10.52
C ALA A 27 -12.71 17.83 10.95
N SER A 28 -13.40 18.59 10.09
CA SER A 28 -14.01 19.85 10.54
C SER A 28 -15.23 20.29 9.70
N MET A 29 -16.43 19.87 10.11
CA MET A 29 -17.65 20.69 10.00
C MET A 29 -18.83 20.11 10.79
N ILE A 30 -18.91 20.41 12.09
CA ILE A 30 -20.20 20.61 12.77
C ILE A 30 -20.09 21.89 13.58
N LYS A 31 -20.68 22.98 13.06
CA LYS A 31 -20.99 24.19 13.83
C LYS A 31 -22.17 23.88 14.74
N ALA A 32 -21.96 23.90 16.05
CA ALA A 32 -23.02 24.13 17.03
C ALA A 32 -22.53 25.15 18.07
N ARG A 33 -23.40 26.13 18.35
CA ARG A 33 -23.18 27.34 19.17
C ARG A 33 -22.57 27.06 20.54
N MET A 34 -21.58 27.87 20.92
CA MET A 34 -21.10 28.02 22.30
C MET A 34 -22.12 28.74 23.19
N GLY A 35 -22.25 28.25 24.41
CA GLY A 35 -22.71 28.99 25.58
C GLY A 35 -21.95 28.53 26.82
N GLY A 36 -20.97 29.35 27.26
CA GLY A 36 -20.60 29.52 28.67
C GLY A 36 -19.65 28.51 29.34
N GLN A 37 -18.60 29.09 29.95
CA GLN A 37 -17.80 28.64 31.10
C GLN A 37 -16.55 27.79 30.85
N VAL A 38 -15.41 28.45 31.13
CA VAL A 38 -14.09 27.88 31.39
C VAL A 38 -14.12 27.16 32.74
N VAL A 39 -13.81 25.87 32.75
CA VAL A 39 -13.42 25.13 33.96
C VAL A 39 -12.05 24.52 33.73
N ILE A 40 -11.07 24.99 34.51
CA ILE A 40 -9.73 24.40 34.59
C ILE A 40 -9.82 23.20 35.55
N LEU A 41 -9.58 21.98 35.06
CA LEU A 41 -9.35 20.81 35.91
C LEU A 41 -8.14 20.00 35.44
N LEU A 42 -7.24 19.80 36.39
CA LEU A 42 -5.99 19.06 36.30
C LEU A 42 -6.22 17.54 36.12
N GLY A 43 -5.58 16.97 35.10
CA GLY A 43 -4.94 15.64 35.10
C GLY A 43 -5.77 14.40 35.44
N ARG A 44 -6.22 13.69 34.39
CA ARG A 44 -6.27 12.22 34.35
C ARG A 44 -6.31 11.73 32.90
N ASN A 45 -5.28 11.01 32.46
CA ASN A 45 -5.27 10.33 31.15
C ASN A 45 -6.20 9.11 31.22
N GLN A 46 -7.43 9.24 30.72
CA GLN A 46 -8.26 8.10 30.33
C GLN A 46 -8.47 8.17 28.82
N SER A 47 -8.40 7.01 28.13
CA SER A 47 -8.52 6.98 26.67
C SER A 47 -9.97 7.25 26.25
N ALA A 48 -10.17 7.84 25.07
CA ALA A 48 -11.49 8.13 24.50
C ALA A 48 -12.42 6.89 24.42
N LEU A 49 -11.84 5.69 24.31
CA LEU A 49 -12.58 4.43 24.35
C LEU A 49 -13.18 4.13 25.73
N THR A 50 -12.52 4.57 26.79
CA THR A 50 -12.97 4.36 28.17
C THR A 50 -14.18 5.24 28.49
N ASP A 51 -14.18 6.49 28.02
CA ASP A 51 -15.33 7.41 28.15
C ASP A 51 -16.52 7.00 27.27
N PHE A 52 -16.26 6.44 26.08
CA PHE A 52 -17.30 5.88 25.22
C PHE A 52 -18.01 4.70 25.87
N LEU A 53 -17.27 3.77 26.50
CA LEU A 53 -17.87 2.61 27.17
C LEU A 53 -18.64 3.01 28.43
N ALA A 54 -18.14 3.98 29.19
CA ALA A 54 -18.83 4.52 30.36
C ALA A 54 -20.13 5.27 29.99
N SER A 55 -20.11 6.08 28.94
CA SER A 55 -21.30 6.81 28.47
C SER A 55 -22.42 5.91 27.91
N HIS A 56 -22.07 4.68 27.53
CA HIS A 56 -23.04 3.67 27.09
C HIS A 56 -23.44 2.68 28.20
N ASN A 57 -23.09 2.96 29.47
CA ASN A 57 -23.33 2.08 30.62
C ASN A 57 -22.74 0.66 30.48
N ILE A 58 -21.65 0.52 29.71
CA ILE A 58 -20.99 -0.77 29.47
C ILE A 58 -19.79 -0.88 30.41
N SER A 59 -19.98 -1.60 31.53
CA SER A 59 -18.88 -1.88 32.46
C SER A 59 -18.18 -3.20 32.12
N ALA A 60 -16.88 -3.12 31.82
CA ALA A 60 -16.03 -4.29 31.62
C ALA A 60 -15.92 -5.19 32.88
N ALA A 61 -16.24 -4.66 34.06
CA ALA A 61 -16.34 -5.43 35.30
C ALA A 61 -17.66 -6.19 35.41
N GLN A 62 -18.78 -5.61 34.98
CA GLN A 62 -20.08 -6.31 34.93
C GLN A 62 -20.09 -7.42 33.90
N ILE A 63 -19.48 -7.22 32.72
CA ILE A 63 -19.38 -8.26 31.69
C ILE A 63 -18.61 -9.49 32.21
N ARG A 64 -17.55 -9.26 32.99
CA ARG A 64 -16.78 -10.35 33.62
C ARG A 64 -17.60 -11.04 34.71
N ALA A 65 -18.24 -10.30 35.60
CA ALA A 65 -19.08 -10.87 36.66
C ALA A 65 -20.25 -11.70 36.10
N ASP A 66 -20.86 -11.27 34.99
CA ASP A 66 -21.94 -11.99 34.31
C ASP A 66 -21.45 -13.24 33.56
N ALA A 67 -20.22 -13.23 33.06
CA ALA A 67 -19.60 -14.41 32.45
C ALA A 67 -19.23 -15.45 33.51
N ASP A 68 -18.73 -15.01 34.68
CA ASP A 68 -18.39 -15.90 35.79
C ASP A 68 -19.65 -16.49 36.43
N ARG A 69 -20.73 -15.71 36.57
CA ARG A 69 -22.03 -16.20 37.05
C ARG A 69 -22.64 -17.26 36.12
N ARG A 70 -22.52 -17.08 34.79
CA ARG A 70 -22.96 -18.07 33.80
C ARG A 70 -22.13 -19.36 33.84
N ARG A 71 -20.82 -19.25 34.13
CA ARG A 71 -19.96 -20.43 34.31
C ARG A 71 -20.27 -21.19 35.60
N GLN A 72 -20.61 -20.49 36.68
CA GLN A 72 -21.01 -21.14 37.95
C GLN A 72 -22.37 -21.85 37.82
N GLN A 73 -23.35 -21.24 37.15
CA GLN A 73 -24.65 -21.88 36.89
C GLN A 73 -24.57 -23.10 35.96
N ALA A 74 -23.60 -23.13 35.05
CA ALA A 74 -23.34 -24.29 34.19
C ALA A 74 -22.68 -25.47 34.94
N VAL A 75 -22.03 -25.20 36.08
CA VAL A 75 -21.41 -26.23 36.93
C VAL A 75 -22.41 -26.78 37.96
N GLU A 76 -23.36 -25.98 38.43
CA GLU A 76 -24.41 -26.41 39.38
C GLU A 76 -25.52 -27.27 38.73
N ASN A 77 -25.76 -27.15 37.42
CA ASN A 77 -26.79 -27.92 36.71
C ASN A 77 -26.26 -29.24 36.06
N GLY A 78 -25.04 -29.67 36.41
CA GLY A 78 -24.35 -30.80 35.79
C GLY A 78 -24.52 -32.17 36.46
N GLU A 79 -25.49 -32.37 37.36
CA GLU A 79 -25.78 -33.66 37.98
C GLU A 79 -27.29 -33.94 38.04
N THR A 80 -27.89 -34.44 36.95
CA THR A 80 -29.04 -35.38 36.94
C THR A 80 -29.38 -35.81 35.50
N GLU A 81 -29.20 -37.10 35.21
CA GLU A 81 -29.72 -37.75 34.00
C GLU A 81 -31.23 -38.01 34.12
N GLU A 82 -31.99 -37.88 33.03
CA GLU A 82 -32.71 -38.98 32.34
C GLU A 82 -33.91 -38.52 31.48
N THR A 83 -33.89 -38.98 30.22
CA THR A 83 -35.01 -39.42 29.35
C THR A 83 -35.94 -38.45 28.58
N THR A 84 -36.04 -38.80 27.29
CA THR A 84 -37.17 -38.71 26.32
C THR A 84 -37.29 -37.56 25.30
N GLU A 85 -37.17 -38.01 24.04
CA GLU A 85 -37.91 -37.67 22.81
C GLU A 85 -37.63 -36.39 21.99
N ALA A 86 -37.08 -36.66 20.80
CA ALA A 86 -37.46 -36.22 19.45
C ALA A 86 -37.66 -34.72 19.12
N GLY A 87 -36.84 -34.22 18.20
CA GLY A 87 -37.10 -33.02 17.42
C GLY A 87 -35.91 -32.58 16.57
N GLU A 88 -36.05 -32.73 15.25
CA GLU A 88 -35.13 -32.30 14.19
C GLU A 88 -34.76 -30.80 14.26
N VAL A 89 -33.51 -30.42 13.95
CA VAL A 89 -33.08 -29.43 12.91
C VAL A 89 -31.55 -29.48 12.75
N GLU A 90 -31.12 -29.46 11.48
CA GLU A 90 -29.78 -29.48 10.87
C GLU A 90 -28.79 -28.33 11.22
N PRO A 91 -27.50 -28.45 10.85
CA PRO A 91 -26.35 -27.95 11.61
C PRO A 91 -25.87 -26.55 11.20
N THR A 92 -25.35 -25.78 12.16
CA THR A 92 -24.55 -24.59 11.90
C THR A 92 -23.14 -24.72 12.43
N GLU A 93 -22.23 -24.23 11.60
CA GLU A 93 -20.77 -24.35 11.60
C GLU A 93 -20.08 -24.01 12.92
N GLU A 94 -19.16 -24.91 13.29
CA GLU A 94 -18.23 -24.81 14.40
C GLU A 94 -17.23 -23.66 14.19
N ASN A 95 -17.21 -22.69 15.11
CA ASN A 95 -16.10 -21.77 15.28
C ASN A 95 -15.25 -22.24 16.46
N GLU A 96 -14.06 -22.76 16.15
CA GLU A 96 -13.02 -23.17 17.10
C GLU A 96 -12.60 -22.00 18.01
N VAL A 97 -12.98 -22.04 19.29
CA VAL A 97 -12.37 -21.24 20.35
C VAL A 97 -11.40 -22.12 21.13
N SER A 98 -10.12 -21.75 21.09
CA SER A 98 -9.03 -22.37 21.83
C SER A 98 -9.28 -22.32 23.34
N GLU A 99 -9.73 -23.43 23.93
CA GLU A 99 -9.77 -23.63 25.39
C GLU A 99 -8.35 -23.59 25.99
N THR A 100 -8.01 -22.48 26.66
CA THR A 100 -6.92 -22.46 27.63
C THR A 100 -7.51 -22.75 29.01
N VAL A 101 -7.47 -24.02 29.43
CA VAL A 101 -7.81 -24.42 30.80
C VAL A 101 -6.63 -24.09 31.72
N GLU A 102 -6.76 -23.01 32.50
CA GLU A 102 -5.84 -22.70 33.61
C GLU A 102 -6.04 -23.76 34.72
N VAL A 103 -5.00 -24.56 34.99
CA VAL A 103 -4.94 -25.36 36.21
C VAL A 103 -4.14 -24.57 37.24
N SER A 104 -4.85 -23.98 38.20
CA SER A 104 -4.24 -23.33 39.36
C SER A 104 -3.57 -24.39 40.26
N VAL A 105 -2.26 -24.29 40.40
CA VAL A 105 -1.52 -25.00 41.45
C VAL A 105 -1.28 -24.00 42.58
N THR A 106 -2.16 -24.00 43.56
CA THR A 106 -1.93 -23.33 44.84
C THR A 106 -0.75 -24.01 45.54
N ALA A 107 0.34 -23.27 45.74
CA ALA A 107 1.38 -23.64 46.68
C ALA A 107 0.85 -23.36 48.09
N VAL A 108 0.65 -24.43 48.87
CA VAL A 108 0.34 -24.33 50.30
C VAL A 108 1.67 -24.19 51.03
N GLU A 109 1.87 -23.05 51.69
CA GLU A 109 2.88 -22.90 52.73
C GLU A 109 2.59 -23.90 53.86
N ALA A 110 3.59 -24.69 54.26
CA ALA A 110 3.51 -25.47 55.49
C ALA A 110 4.85 -25.46 56.22
N SER A 111 4.84 -24.74 57.34
CA SER A 111 5.84 -24.73 58.40
C SER A 111 6.16 -26.15 58.90
N ALA A 112 7.42 -26.34 59.31
CA ALA A 112 7.95 -27.62 59.76
C ALA A 112 7.24 -28.20 60.99
N ALA A 113 6.79 -29.46 60.90
CA ALA A 113 6.97 -30.51 61.92
C ALA A 113 6.31 -31.83 61.48
N GLY A 114 7.12 -32.88 61.30
CA GLY A 114 6.76 -34.29 61.45
C GLY A 114 5.55 -34.86 60.69
N ARG A 115 5.79 -35.46 59.52
CA ARG A 115 5.27 -36.80 59.12
C ARG A 115 5.81 -37.21 57.76
N GLY A 116 6.64 -38.25 57.77
CA GLY A 116 7.25 -38.85 56.60
C GLY A 116 6.26 -39.51 55.65
N THR A 117 6.76 -39.74 54.44
CA THR A 117 6.28 -40.69 53.42
C THR A 117 4.89 -40.51 52.78
N ARG A 118 3.91 -39.82 53.39
CA ARG A 118 2.57 -39.62 52.76
C ARG A 118 2.45 -38.43 51.80
N SER A 119 3.22 -37.35 51.99
CA SER A 119 3.15 -36.12 51.17
C SER A 119 3.87 -36.22 49.81
N ARG A 120 4.97 -36.99 49.73
CA ARG A 120 5.71 -37.20 48.47
C ARG A 120 4.91 -37.99 47.43
N ASN A 121 4.07 -38.93 47.86
CA ASN A 121 3.24 -39.73 46.95
C ASN A 121 2.15 -38.87 46.28
N ALA A 122 1.55 -37.91 46.98
CA ALA A 122 0.54 -37.02 46.42
C ALA A 122 1.10 -36.06 45.37
N ALA A 123 2.32 -35.54 45.56
CA ALA A 123 2.99 -34.66 44.60
C ALA A 123 3.43 -35.43 43.33
N ALA A 124 3.94 -36.65 43.50
CA ALA A 124 4.29 -37.53 42.38
C ALA A 124 3.06 -37.93 41.55
N GLU A 125 1.95 -38.26 42.20
CA GLU A 125 0.69 -38.61 41.52
C GLU A 125 0.10 -37.41 40.75
N LYS A 126 0.22 -36.19 41.30
CA LYS A 126 -0.23 -34.96 40.63
C LYS A 126 0.64 -34.60 39.43
N LYS A 127 1.95 -34.86 39.50
CA LYS A 127 2.89 -34.68 38.37
C LYS A 127 2.61 -35.71 37.26
N ALA A 128 2.35 -36.97 37.60
CA ALA A 128 1.99 -38.02 36.64
C ALA A 128 0.70 -37.66 35.87
N LYS A 129 -0.37 -37.25 36.59
CA LYS A 129 -1.63 -36.81 35.96
C LYS A 129 -1.45 -35.60 35.04
N ALA A 130 -0.54 -34.69 35.35
CA ALA A 130 -0.24 -33.54 34.49
C ALA A 130 0.55 -33.93 33.22
N LEU A 131 1.48 -34.88 33.32
CA LEU A 131 2.22 -35.41 32.17
C LEU A 131 1.29 -36.17 31.20
N ASP A 132 0.35 -36.97 31.71
CA ASP A 132 -0.64 -37.66 30.87
C ASP A 132 -1.55 -36.67 30.13
N LYS A 133 -1.95 -35.59 30.80
CA LYS A 133 -2.74 -34.52 30.17
C LYS A 133 -1.94 -33.78 29.07
N ILE A 134 -0.61 -33.70 29.22
CA ILE A 134 0.28 -33.13 28.19
C ILE A 134 0.42 -34.07 26.99
N LYS A 135 0.55 -35.39 27.21
CA LYS A 135 0.55 -36.39 26.13
C LYS A 135 -0.72 -36.34 25.27
N ALA A 136 -1.86 -36.00 25.87
CA ALA A 136 -3.11 -35.81 25.14
C ALA A 136 -3.21 -34.48 24.33
N SER A 137 -2.28 -33.54 24.52
CA SER A 137 -2.39 -32.19 23.95
C SER A 137 -1.95 -32.06 22.49
N LYS A 138 -2.53 -31.10 21.74
CA LYS A 138 -2.12 -30.78 20.35
C LYS A 138 -0.62 -30.45 20.23
N ALA A 139 -0.01 -29.87 21.28
CA ALA A 139 1.41 -29.51 21.31
C ALA A 139 2.34 -30.74 21.36
N PHE A 140 1.95 -31.77 22.13
CA PHE A 140 2.67 -33.05 22.18
C PHE A 140 2.56 -33.79 20.85
N LYS A 141 1.34 -33.93 20.31
CA LYS A 141 1.11 -34.57 18.99
C LYS A 141 1.92 -33.95 17.86
N LYS A 142 2.15 -32.62 17.89
CA LYS A 142 2.97 -31.91 16.89
C LYS A 142 4.46 -32.20 17.04
N ARG A 143 4.99 -32.28 18.27
CA ARG A 143 6.41 -32.62 18.52
C ARG A 143 6.68 -34.10 18.24
N LYS A 144 5.76 -34.99 18.60
CA LYS A 144 5.83 -36.43 18.30
C LYS A 144 5.85 -36.73 16.80
N LYS A 145 5.12 -35.97 15.96
CA LYS A 145 5.15 -36.15 14.50
C LYS A 145 6.54 -35.99 13.86
N ASN A 146 7.52 -35.42 14.58
CA ASN A 146 8.90 -35.29 14.12
C ASN A 146 9.86 -36.34 14.71
N ALA A 147 9.39 -37.25 15.57
CA ALA A 147 10.17 -38.32 16.19
C ALA A 147 9.45 -39.67 15.93
N ASP A 148 10.06 -40.55 15.15
CA ASP A 148 9.40 -41.74 14.58
C ASP A 148 9.23 -42.93 15.55
N ASP A 149 9.55 -42.80 16.85
CA ASP A 149 9.46 -43.90 17.83
C ASP A 149 8.79 -43.49 19.16
N ASP A 150 8.00 -44.42 19.72
CA ASP A 150 7.22 -44.25 20.96
C ASP A 150 8.06 -44.27 22.24
N GLU A 151 9.35 -44.61 22.16
CA GLU A 151 10.25 -44.80 23.32
C GLU A 151 10.61 -43.48 24.05
N TYR A 152 10.38 -42.32 23.42
CA TYR A 152 10.73 -41.00 23.95
C TYR A 152 9.51 -40.16 24.39
N ASP A 153 8.32 -40.76 24.44
CA ASP A 153 7.07 -40.06 24.75
C ASP A 153 7.07 -39.42 26.16
N ASP A 154 7.68 -40.08 27.14
CA ASP A 154 7.80 -39.55 28.50
C ASP A 154 8.74 -38.34 28.58
N GLU A 155 9.85 -38.37 27.85
CA GLU A 155 10.81 -37.27 27.81
C GLU A 155 10.25 -36.03 27.10
N ILE A 156 9.50 -36.23 26.00
CA ILE A 156 8.84 -35.14 25.27
C ILE A 156 7.74 -34.50 26.15
N ALA A 157 6.96 -35.31 26.86
CA ALA A 157 5.93 -34.80 27.77
C ALA A 157 6.56 -34.02 28.94
N GLN A 158 7.68 -34.50 29.47
CA GLN A 158 8.38 -33.85 30.56
C GLN A 158 9.04 -32.53 30.14
N ALA A 159 9.63 -32.45 28.95
CA ALA A 159 10.16 -31.22 28.40
C ALA A 159 9.07 -30.14 28.18
N ILE A 160 7.87 -30.53 27.72
CA ILE A 160 6.74 -29.61 27.58
C ILE A 160 6.20 -29.17 28.95
N PHE A 161 6.19 -30.05 29.94
CA PHE A 161 5.79 -29.71 31.31
C PHE A 161 6.75 -28.68 31.92
N GLU A 162 8.06 -28.89 31.76
CA GLU A 162 9.09 -27.97 32.25
C GLU A 162 9.02 -26.61 31.55
N GLU A 163 8.83 -26.58 30.23
CA GLU A 163 8.68 -25.35 29.43
C GLU A 163 7.42 -24.55 29.81
N ARG A 164 6.33 -25.23 30.18
CA ARG A 164 5.08 -24.59 30.66
C ARG A 164 5.15 -24.17 32.13
N SER A 165 6.04 -24.77 32.91
CA SER A 165 6.27 -24.42 34.32
C SER A 165 7.29 -23.29 34.51
N ALA A 166 8.01 -22.90 33.46
CA ALA A 166 8.95 -21.80 33.51
C ALA A 166 8.22 -20.44 33.68
N PRO A 167 8.65 -19.59 34.62
CA PRO A 167 7.97 -18.32 34.89
C PRO A 167 8.04 -17.37 33.69
N LEU A 168 6.87 -16.86 33.28
CA LEU A 168 6.69 -16.04 32.08
C LEU A 168 7.30 -14.64 32.26
N PRO A 169 8.01 -14.08 31.26
CA PRO A 169 8.53 -12.72 31.30
C PRO A 169 7.42 -11.69 31.54
N GLY A 170 7.61 -10.80 32.52
CA GLY A 170 6.65 -9.75 32.92
C GLY A 170 6.01 -9.95 34.30
N GLN A 171 6.18 -11.11 34.94
CA GLN A 171 5.74 -11.34 36.33
C GLN A 171 6.67 -10.64 37.33
N MET A 172 6.16 -10.30 38.52
CA MET A 172 6.97 -9.73 39.60
C MET A 172 7.33 -10.81 40.62
N GLU A 173 8.61 -10.95 40.95
CA GLU A 173 9.12 -11.93 41.91
C GLU A 173 10.14 -11.28 42.85
N ASN A 174 10.43 -11.91 43.98
CA ASN A 174 11.41 -11.41 44.94
C ASN A 174 12.77 -12.03 44.67
N CYS A 175 13.82 -11.20 44.63
CA CYS A 175 15.19 -11.66 44.45
C CYS A 175 15.60 -12.59 45.59
N GLU A 176 16.12 -13.77 45.27
CA GLU A 176 16.60 -14.75 46.26
C GLU A 176 17.63 -14.14 47.24
N ILE A 177 18.52 -13.29 46.75
CA ILE A 177 19.65 -12.77 47.53
C ILE A 177 19.28 -11.54 48.35
N CYS A 178 18.59 -10.58 47.75
CA CYS A 178 18.30 -9.30 48.40
C CYS A 178 16.84 -9.11 48.79
N GLY A 179 15.98 -10.10 48.53
CA GLY A 179 14.53 -10.06 48.82
C GLY A 179 13.75 -9.02 48.02
N LYS A 180 14.42 -8.20 47.19
CA LYS A 180 13.78 -7.08 46.48
C LYS A 180 12.86 -7.60 45.38
N ARG A 181 11.63 -7.10 45.37
CA ARG A 181 10.66 -7.36 44.32
C ARG A 181 11.11 -6.72 43.00
N PHE A 182 11.18 -7.50 41.94
CA PHE A 182 11.61 -7.07 40.62
C PHE A 182 10.78 -7.76 39.54
N THR A 183 10.74 -7.17 38.34
CA THR A 183 10.07 -7.78 37.20
C THR A 183 10.99 -8.80 36.56
N VAL A 184 10.52 -10.05 36.46
CA VAL A 184 11.22 -11.14 35.77
C VAL A 184 11.26 -10.81 34.29
N THR A 185 12.48 -10.71 33.77
CA THR A 185 12.74 -10.48 32.34
C THR A 185 13.35 -11.75 31.75
N PRO A 186 13.43 -11.89 30.41
CA PRO A 186 14.12 -13.02 29.77
C PRO A 186 15.61 -13.13 30.14
N TYR A 187 16.17 -12.13 30.83
CA TYR A 187 17.56 -12.05 31.27
C TYR A 187 17.74 -12.27 32.78
N SER A 188 16.66 -12.56 33.51
CA SER A 188 16.72 -12.87 34.93
C SER A 188 17.36 -14.26 35.13
N VAL A 189 18.34 -14.34 36.02
CA VAL A 189 19.17 -15.54 36.21
C VAL A 189 18.77 -16.23 37.52
N ALA A 190 18.86 -17.56 37.57
CA ALA A 190 18.63 -18.32 38.80
C ALA A 190 19.83 -18.21 39.76
N GLY A 191 19.53 -18.09 41.05
CA GLY A 191 20.48 -18.10 42.15
C GLY A 191 20.92 -19.51 42.57
N PRO A 192 21.79 -19.60 43.58
CA PRO A 192 22.37 -20.86 44.05
C PRO A 192 21.34 -21.92 44.47
N ASP A 193 20.22 -21.50 45.07
CA ASP A 193 19.18 -22.40 45.58
C ASP A 193 17.97 -22.51 44.63
N GLY A 194 18.08 -21.94 43.42
CA GLY A 194 17.10 -22.09 42.33
C GLY A 194 16.03 -21.00 42.24
N GLY A 195 16.08 -19.96 43.08
CA GLY A 195 15.21 -18.78 42.99
C GLY A 195 15.71 -17.76 41.96
N LEU A 196 14.86 -16.81 41.55
CA LEU A 196 15.23 -15.81 40.53
C LEU A 196 15.94 -14.58 41.14
N LEU A 197 16.93 -14.06 40.40
CA LEU A 197 17.74 -12.90 40.82
C LEU A 197 17.37 -11.63 40.05
N CYS A 198 17.37 -10.51 40.77
CA CYS A 198 17.26 -9.19 40.17
C CYS A 198 18.53 -8.83 39.38
N ALA A 199 18.41 -7.89 38.44
CA ALA A 199 19.51 -7.53 37.54
C ALA A 199 20.83 -7.11 38.24
N PRO A 200 20.82 -6.41 39.39
CA PRO A 200 22.05 -6.14 40.16
C PRO A 200 22.70 -7.42 40.72
N CYS A 201 21.95 -8.24 41.47
CA CYS A 201 22.47 -9.46 42.10
C CYS A 201 22.91 -10.51 41.05
N GLY A 202 22.18 -10.60 39.94
CA GLY A 202 22.57 -11.45 38.81
C GLY A 202 23.87 -11.01 38.14
N ARG A 203 24.18 -9.70 38.11
CA ARG A 203 25.45 -9.19 37.58
C ARG A 203 26.62 -9.45 38.52
N GLU A 204 26.41 -9.43 39.83
CA GLU A 204 27.45 -9.76 40.81
C GLU A 204 27.82 -11.24 40.75
N ILE A 205 26.83 -12.13 40.73
CA ILE A 205 27.08 -13.57 40.53
C ILE A 205 27.69 -13.88 39.16
N ALA A 206 27.34 -13.12 38.12
CA ALA A 206 27.95 -13.27 36.81
C ALA A 206 29.44 -12.85 36.79
N LYS A 207 29.84 -11.89 37.64
CA LYS A 207 31.25 -11.50 37.82
C LYS A 207 32.03 -12.55 38.61
N ASP A 208 31.42 -13.16 39.62
CA ASP A 208 32.06 -14.24 40.40
C ASP A 208 32.21 -15.57 39.62
N ARG A 209 31.49 -15.72 38.50
CA ARG A 209 31.54 -16.90 37.61
C ARG A 209 32.44 -16.73 36.37
N GLU A 210 33.35 -15.75 36.34
CA GLU A 210 34.26 -15.53 35.21
C GLU A 210 35.31 -16.65 35.05
N GLY A 211 34.88 -17.77 34.43
CA GLY A 211 35.74 -18.89 34.07
C GLY A 211 35.22 -19.82 32.97
N GLN A 212 34.06 -19.56 32.36
CA GLN A 212 33.53 -20.40 31.27
C GLN A 212 33.17 -19.61 29.99
N PRO A 213 33.35 -20.20 28.79
CA PRO A 213 33.36 -19.46 27.54
C PRO A 213 31.95 -18.95 27.16
N LYS A 214 31.86 -17.66 26.83
CA LYS A 214 30.63 -17.01 26.36
C LYS A 214 30.15 -17.66 25.07
N LYS A 215 29.03 -18.40 25.10
CA LYS A 215 28.28 -18.75 23.88
C LYS A 215 27.81 -17.45 23.22
N LYS A 216 28.24 -17.20 21.98
CA LYS A 216 27.76 -16.06 21.18
C LYS A 216 26.23 -16.13 21.09
N PRO A 217 25.51 -15.01 21.25
CA PRO A 217 24.05 -15.02 21.08
C PRO A 217 23.73 -15.47 19.66
N ARG A 218 22.84 -16.46 19.53
CA ARG A 218 22.23 -16.82 18.25
C ARG A 218 21.64 -15.53 17.67
N LYS A 219 22.14 -15.08 16.51
CA LYS A 219 21.45 -14.06 15.72
C LYS A 219 20.00 -14.55 15.57
N GLN A 220 19.04 -13.75 16.02
CA GLN A 220 17.64 -13.96 15.63
C GLN A 220 17.64 -14.04 14.10
N THR A 221 17.27 -15.21 13.57
CA THR A 221 16.84 -15.35 12.19
C THR A 221 15.80 -14.27 11.93
N GLY A 222 16.08 -13.42 10.94
CA GLY A 222 15.45 -12.12 10.72
C GLY A 222 13.98 -12.08 11.10
N GLY A 223 13.66 -11.27 12.11
CA GLY A 223 12.29 -11.03 12.54
C GLY A 223 11.42 -10.52 11.40
N VAL A 224 10.11 -10.61 11.58
CA VAL A 224 9.04 -10.22 10.64
C VAL A 224 9.35 -8.91 9.87
N GLY A 225 10.05 -7.96 10.48
CA GLY A 225 10.54 -6.74 9.82
C GLY A 225 11.46 -6.98 8.62
N SER A 226 12.42 -7.91 8.69
CA SER A 226 13.34 -8.19 7.57
C SER A 226 12.62 -8.80 6.37
N ARG A 227 11.63 -9.66 6.61
CA ARG A 227 10.78 -10.23 5.55
C ARG A 227 9.90 -9.14 4.92
N ARG A 228 9.29 -8.28 5.73
CA ARG A 228 8.47 -7.15 5.25
C ARG A 228 9.28 -6.14 4.46
N THR A 229 10.50 -5.82 4.88
CA THR A 229 11.40 -4.92 4.14
C THR A 229 11.94 -5.55 2.86
N LEU A 230 12.10 -6.88 2.81
CA LEU A 230 12.44 -7.58 1.57
C LEU A 230 11.26 -7.55 0.60
N GLN A 231 10.05 -7.88 1.07
CA GLN A 231 8.83 -7.84 0.26
C GLN A 231 8.52 -6.42 -0.23
N SER A 232 8.67 -5.39 0.62
CA SER A 232 8.50 -3.99 0.20
C SER A 232 9.52 -3.58 -0.86
N ARG A 233 10.78 -4.04 -0.76
CA ARG A 233 11.79 -3.78 -1.80
C ARG A 233 11.47 -4.51 -3.10
N MET A 234 10.93 -5.73 -3.02
CA MET A 234 10.45 -6.47 -4.18
C MET A 234 9.28 -5.75 -4.87
N LEU A 235 8.31 -5.23 -4.09
CA LEU A 235 7.20 -4.42 -4.58
C LEU A 235 7.68 -3.10 -5.22
N ASP A 236 8.78 -2.54 -4.73
CA ASP A 236 9.42 -1.36 -5.31
C ASP A 236 10.25 -1.68 -6.58
N GLY A 237 10.28 -2.94 -7.06
CA GLY A 237 11.06 -3.38 -8.22
C GLY A 237 12.56 -3.53 -7.95
N ASP A 238 12.99 -3.47 -6.69
CA ASP A 238 14.38 -3.60 -6.23
C ASP A 238 14.73 -5.11 -6.09
N VAL A 239 14.73 -5.84 -7.22
CA VAL A 239 15.14 -7.26 -7.31
C VAL A 239 16.60 -7.40 -7.77
N GLY A 240 17.36 -8.28 -7.11
CA GLY A 240 18.78 -8.51 -7.40
C GLY A 240 19.77 -7.63 -6.62
N THR A 241 21.03 -7.61 -7.06
CA THR A 241 22.09 -6.80 -6.44
C THR A 241 21.96 -5.34 -6.83
N LYS A 242 21.94 -4.44 -5.84
CA LYS A 242 21.91 -2.98 -6.09
C LYS A 242 23.12 -2.53 -6.87
N SER A 243 22.92 -1.62 -7.83
CA SER A 243 24.02 -0.96 -8.52
C SER A 243 24.91 -0.19 -7.54
N LEU A 244 26.20 -0.05 -7.88
CA LEU A 244 27.13 0.77 -7.09
C LEU A 244 26.61 2.20 -6.93
N ALA A 245 26.04 2.80 -7.98
CA ALA A 245 25.42 4.11 -7.91
C ALA A 245 24.31 4.18 -6.85
N THR A 246 23.41 3.18 -6.83
CA THR A 246 22.34 3.10 -5.81
C THR A 246 22.93 3.00 -4.40
N LEU A 247 24.01 2.25 -4.20
CA LEU A 247 24.69 2.12 -2.91
C LEU A 247 25.36 3.44 -2.48
N CYS A 248 26.02 4.14 -3.40
CA CYS A 248 26.60 5.45 -3.16
C CYS A 248 25.54 6.46 -2.74
N VAL A 249 24.42 6.55 -3.49
CA VAL A 249 23.32 7.46 -3.15
C VAL A 249 22.70 7.10 -1.79
N GLN A 250 22.55 5.81 -1.47
CA GLN A 250 22.05 5.39 -0.16
C GLN A 250 23.00 5.73 0.98
N THR A 251 24.32 5.75 0.72
CA THR A 251 25.36 6.14 1.67
C THR A 251 25.38 7.65 1.87
N LEU A 252 25.28 8.42 0.79
CA LEU A 252 25.10 9.87 0.84
C LEU A 252 23.86 10.24 1.67
N ALA A 253 22.71 9.63 1.38
CA ALA A 253 21.48 9.88 2.12
C ALA A 253 21.54 9.45 3.60
N LYS A 254 22.49 8.61 4.01
CA LYS A 254 22.71 8.29 5.44
C LYS A 254 23.60 9.30 6.14
N ASN A 255 24.41 10.03 5.38
CA ASN A 255 25.43 10.94 5.87
C ASN A 255 25.21 12.35 5.28
N VAL A 256 23.94 12.73 5.08
CA VAL A 256 23.57 13.95 4.35
C VAL A 256 24.15 15.20 5.01
N ASP A 257 24.25 15.21 6.34
CA ASP A 257 24.78 16.35 7.10
C ASP A 257 26.30 16.53 6.91
N LEU A 258 26.99 15.58 6.28
CA LEU A 258 28.40 15.68 5.91
C LEU A 258 28.61 16.14 4.45
N ALA A 259 27.54 16.26 3.67
CA ALA A 259 27.63 16.63 2.27
C ALA A 259 27.51 18.16 2.11
N GLU A 260 28.59 18.79 1.65
CA GLU A 260 28.60 20.23 1.32
C GLU A 260 28.13 20.50 -0.11
N SER A 261 28.42 19.58 -1.04
CA SER A 261 28.04 19.69 -2.44
C SER A 261 27.92 18.30 -3.08
N LEU A 262 27.06 18.18 -4.09
CA LEU A 262 27.01 16.99 -4.94
C LEU A 262 28.12 16.97 -6.01
N GLY A 263 28.81 18.10 -6.22
CA GLY A 263 29.78 18.27 -7.30
C GLY A 263 29.11 18.23 -8.68
N ASP A 264 29.92 17.97 -9.72
CA ASP A 264 29.47 17.88 -11.11
C ASP A 264 28.91 16.50 -11.43
N LEU A 265 27.71 16.22 -10.94
CA LEU A 265 26.99 14.99 -11.28
C LEU A 265 26.08 15.19 -12.50
N PRO A 266 25.98 14.18 -13.39
CA PRO A 266 24.97 14.17 -14.43
C PRO A 266 23.54 14.33 -13.89
N GLU A 267 22.68 15.06 -14.61
CA GLU A 267 21.29 15.36 -14.21
C GLU A 267 20.50 14.10 -13.80
N HIS A 268 20.64 13.00 -14.54
CA HIS A 268 19.94 11.75 -14.24
C HIS A 268 20.35 11.10 -12.90
N LEU A 269 21.56 11.37 -12.39
CA LEU A 269 21.99 10.93 -11.06
C LEU A 269 21.46 11.88 -9.98
N ILE A 270 21.46 13.19 -10.23
CA ILE A 270 20.86 14.18 -9.34
C ILE A 270 19.37 13.87 -9.13
N ASP A 271 18.64 13.53 -10.21
CA ASP A 271 17.23 13.12 -10.11
C ASP A 271 17.04 11.87 -9.24
N LYS A 272 17.92 10.86 -9.38
CA LYS A 272 17.89 9.66 -8.53
C LYS A 272 18.18 9.99 -7.05
N ILE A 273 19.12 10.89 -6.79
CA ILE A 273 19.43 11.38 -5.45
C ILE A 273 18.21 12.11 -4.87
N ALA A 274 17.62 13.04 -5.62
CA ALA A 274 16.43 13.79 -5.21
C ALA A 274 15.27 12.85 -4.86
N ARG A 275 14.99 11.82 -5.67
CA ARG A 275 13.96 10.79 -5.35
C ARG A 275 14.25 10.06 -4.04
N ILE A 276 15.49 9.63 -3.81
CA ILE A 276 15.86 8.91 -2.58
C ILE A 276 15.79 9.83 -1.37
N PHE A 277 16.21 11.08 -1.50
CA PHE A 277 16.11 12.10 -0.45
C PHE A 277 14.64 12.35 -0.08
N SER A 278 13.77 12.54 -1.07
CA SER A 278 12.33 12.70 -0.84
C SER A 278 11.69 11.45 -0.23
N LYS A 279 12.00 10.24 -0.72
CA LYS A 279 11.49 8.98 -0.14
C LYS A 279 11.89 8.81 1.34
N ARG A 280 13.03 9.38 1.75
CA ARG A 280 13.50 9.39 3.14
C ARG A 280 13.14 10.67 3.91
N ARG A 281 12.38 11.59 3.31
CA ARG A 281 12.02 12.91 3.86
C ARG A 281 13.23 13.72 4.34
N LEU A 282 14.32 13.65 3.59
CA LEU A 282 15.58 14.33 3.88
C LEU A 282 15.71 15.69 3.19
N LEU A 283 14.83 16.00 2.24
CA LEU A 283 14.80 17.32 1.62
C LEU A 283 14.20 18.35 2.60
N LYS A 284 15.07 19.18 3.15
CA LYS A 284 14.83 20.27 4.12
C LYS A 284 15.63 21.52 3.70
N PRO A 285 15.38 22.70 4.29
CA PRO A 285 16.10 23.94 3.96
C PRO A 285 17.63 23.77 3.89
N ASP A 286 18.23 23.12 4.90
CA ASP A 286 19.69 22.90 4.96
C ASP A 286 20.24 22.08 3.78
N THR A 287 19.42 21.20 3.20
CA THR A 287 19.84 20.27 2.13
C THR A 287 19.42 20.73 0.74
N LEU A 288 18.55 21.74 0.65
CA LEU A 288 18.09 22.30 -0.63
C LEU A 288 19.25 22.84 -1.48
N PRO A 289 20.28 23.51 -0.92
CA PRO A 289 21.45 23.98 -1.67
C PRO A 289 22.19 22.87 -2.44
N LEU A 290 22.09 21.60 -2.02
CA LEU A 290 22.68 20.47 -2.74
C LEU A 290 22.09 20.28 -4.15
N PHE A 291 20.86 20.75 -4.37
CA PHE A 291 20.11 20.59 -5.62
C PHE A 291 19.98 21.89 -6.41
N THR A 292 20.32 23.03 -5.82
CA THR A 292 20.18 24.35 -6.43
C THR A 292 21.56 24.99 -6.63
N GLN A 293 21.94 25.19 -7.87
CA GLN A 293 23.16 25.87 -8.28
C GLN A 293 22.81 26.91 -9.36
N PRO A 294 23.68 27.93 -9.60
CA PRO A 294 23.45 28.91 -10.67
C PRO A 294 23.32 28.30 -12.07
N THR A 295 23.91 27.12 -12.27
CA THR A 295 23.86 26.35 -13.53
C THR A 295 22.63 25.42 -13.62
N THR A 296 21.79 25.34 -12.57
CA THR A 296 20.63 24.44 -12.55
C THR A 296 19.57 24.89 -13.56
N GLU A 297 19.42 24.11 -14.64
CA GLU A 297 18.32 24.29 -15.61
C GLU A 297 17.07 23.46 -15.28
N VAL A 298 17.25 22.34 -14.57
CA VAL A 298 16.19 21.40 -14.21
C VAL A 298 16.25 21.12 -12.73
N LEU A 299 15.13 21.37 -12.04
CA LEU A 299 14.99 21.09 -10.62
C LEU A 299 13.73 20.25 -10.36
N HIS A 300 13.94 19.08 -9.76
CA HIS A 300 12.86 18.19 -9.35
C HIS A 300 12.87 17.99 -7.82
N ILE A 301 11.83 18.49 -7.18
CA ILE A 301 11.53 18.30 -5.77
C ILE A 301 10.37 17.31 -5.66
N TYR A 302 10.65 16.10 -5.19
CA TYR A 302 9.64 15.03 -5.09
C TYR A 302 8.87 15.02 -3.76
N ASP A 303 9.34 15.75 -2.75
CA ASP A 303 8.66 15.99 -1.48
C ASP A 303 9.19 17.31 -0.90
N GLY A 304 8.41 18.38 -1.07
CA GLY A 304 8.69 19.72 -0.57
C GLY A 304 7.98 20.04 0.74
N ALA A 305 7.42 19.06 1.46
CA ALA A 305 6.59 19.32 2.65
C ALA A 305 7.33 20.03 3.79
N LYS A 306 8.66 19.94 3.83
CA LYS A 306 9.52 20.61 4.81
C LYS A 306 10.07 21.96 4.36
N LEU A 307 9.77 22.39 3.14
CA LEU A 307 10.24 23.66 2.59
C LEU A 307 9.21 24.77 2.89
N GLY A 308 9.69 25.92 3.33
CA GLY A 308 8.93 27.14 3.49
C GLY A 308 8.93 28.00 2.22
N HIS A 309 8.13 29.07 2.24
CA HIS A 309 8.04 30.01 1.11
C HIS A 309 9.39 30.69 0.80
N GLN A 310 10.19 31.03 1.82
CA GLN A 310 11.53 31.60 1.63
C GLN A 310 12.48 30.63 0.94
N ASP A 311 12.35 29.33 1.21
CA ASP A 311 13.16 28.31 0.54
C ASP A 311 12.81 28.25 -0.94
N PHE A 312 11.53 28.31 -1.31
CA PHE A 312 11.13 28.41 -2.72
C PHE A 312 11.62 29.69 -3.39
N ILE A 313 11.58 30.84 -2.70
CA ILE A 313 12.15 32.09 -3.20
C ILE A 313 13.67 31.93 -3.44
N SER A 314 14.38 31.27 -2.52
CA SER A 314 15.83 31.03 -2.63
C SER A 314 16.19 30.19 -3.86
N ILE A 315 15.32 29.26 -4.28
CA ILE A 315 15.50 28.49 -5.51
C ILE A 315 15.60 29.45 -6.70
N PHE A 316 14.64 30.36 -6.83
CA PHE A 316 14.60 31.31 -7.94
C PHE A 316 15.65 32.44 -7.81
N GLN A 317 16.22 32.66 -6.61
CA GLN A 317 17.38 33.52 -6.41
C GLN A 317 18.65 32.90 -6.98
N VAL A 318 18.85 31.61 -6.71
CA VAL A 318 20.09 30.89 -7.05
C VAL A 318 20.05 30.39 -8.49
N ALA A 319 18.98 29.70 -8.88
CA ALA A 319 18.82 29.08 -10.19
C ALA A 319 18.13 30.01 -11.19
N SER A 320 18.85 31.03 -11.66
CA SER A 320 18.32 32.01 -12.63
C SER A 320 18.10 31.43 -14.04
N ASN A 321 18.80 30.36 -14.41
CA ASN A 321 18.68 29.69 -15.71
C ASN A 321 17.64 28.54 -15.72
N LEU A 322 16.76 28.50 -14.72
CA LEU A 322 15.81 27.40 -14.54
C LEU A 322 14.80 27.36 -15.69
N LYS A 323 14.71 26.22 -16.37
CA LYS A 323 13.77 25.96 -17.47
C LYS A 323 12.68 24.97 -17.07
N LYS A 324 13.00 24.00 -16.21
CA LYS A 324 12.05 22.98 -15.75
C LYS A 324 11.99 22.98 -14.23
N PHE A 325 10.81 23.30 -13.71
CA PHE A 325 10.58 23.31 -12.28
C PHE A 325 9.46 22.35 -11.93
N LYS A 326 9.80 21.34 -11.13
CA LYS A 326 8.86 20.38 -10.56
C LYS A 326 8.96 20.40 -9.06
N VAL A 327 7.83 20.61 -8.40
CA VAL A 327 7.72 20.47 -6.95
C VAL A 327 6.46 19.70 -6.58
N ARG A 328 6.63 18.72 -5.68
CA ARG A 328 5.54 17.99 -5.01
C ARG A 328 5.43 18.39 -3.55
N CYS A 329 4.24 18.20 -2.98
CA CYS A 329 3.92 18.62 -1.61
C CYS A 329 4.29 20.08 -1.33
N ALA A 330 4.04 20.96 -2.30
CA ALA A 330 4.44 22.36 -2.29
C ALA A 330 3.48 23.24 -1.49
N VAL A 331 3.11 22.83 -0.27
CA VAL A 331 2.08 23.50 0.54
C VAL A 331 2.40 24.97 0.81
N GLN A 332 3.68 25.29 0.96
CA GLN A 332 4.17 26.66 1.21
C GLN A 332 4.48 27.44 -0.08
N PHE A 333 4.14 26.90 -1.26
CA PHE A 333 4.17 27.65 -2.50
C PHE A 333 2.89 28.50 -2.57
N LYS A 334 3.03 29.76 -2.17
CA LYS A 334 1.95 30.74 -2.02
C LYS A 334 2.20 31.96 -2.91
N ASP A 335 1.28 32.91 -2.91
CA ASP A 335 1.31 34.11 -3.76
C ASP A 335 2.64 34.85 -3.72
N GLU A 336 3.26 35.03 -2.55
CA GLU A 336 4.55 35.73 -2.45
C GLU A 336 5.69 35.02 -3.18
N VAL A 337 5.63 33.69 -3.30
CA VAL A 337 6.59 32.91 -4.09
C VAL A 337 6.36 33.15 -5.58
N MET A 338 5.09 33.20 -6.01
CA MET A 338 4.74 33.49 -7.39
C MET A 338 5.08 34.93 -7.77
N ASP A 339 4.81 35.89 -6.91
CA ASP A 339 5.20 37.30 -7.08
C ASP A 339 6.71 37.44 -7.26
N TYR A 340 7.47 36.70 -6.45
CA TYR A 340 8.91 36.66 -6.61
C TYR A 340 9.31 36.08 -7.98
N LEU A 341 8.73 34.94 -8.40
CA LEU A 341 9.00 34.36 -9.71
C LEU A 341 8.63 35.31 -10.86
N LEU A 342 7.49 36.00 -10.75
CA LEU A 342 7.01 37.01 -11.69
C LEU A 342 7.99 38.18 -11.81
N SER A 343 8.63 38.60 -10.72
CA SER A 343 9.63 39.68 -10.71
C SER A 343 10.96 39.34 -11.38
N ARG A 344 11.20 38.07 -11.72
CA ARG A 344 12.47 37.60 -12.29
C ARG A 344 12.35 37.28 -13.76
N ASP A 345 13.45 37.39 -14.49
CA ASP A 345 13.54 37.01 -15.90
C ASP A 345 13.77 35.49 -16.08
N ILE A 346 12.99 34.69 -15.34
CA ILE A 346 13.00 33.23 -15.44
C ILE A 346 11.86 32.83 -16.36
N LEU A 347 12.18 32.12 -17.44
CA LEU A 347 11.23 31.64 -18.45
C LEU A 347 11.15 30.11 -18.38
N LEU A 348 10.15 29.62 -17.66
CA LEU A 348 9.92 28.19 -17.52
C LEU A 348 9.33 27.61 -18.81
N GLU A 349 9.92 26.49 -19.25
CA GLU A 349 9.36 25.65 -20.31
C GLU A 349 8.46 24.55 -19.74
N SER A 350 8.74 24.06 -18.53
CA SER A 350 7.94 23.05 -17.84
C SER A 350 7.68 23.49 -16.40
N PHE A 351 6.40 23.62 -16.06
CA PHE A 351 5.97 24.01 -14.73
C PHE A 351 5.06 22.93 -14.13
N TYR A 352 5.55 22.28 -13.09
CA TYR A 352 4.84 21.26 -12.34
C TYR A 352 4.66 21.74 -10.90
N LEU A 353 3.41 21.89 -10.49
CA LEU A 353 3.01 22.19 -9.12
C LEU A 353 2.06 21.12 -8.59
N HIS A 354 2.36 20.64 -7.39
CA HIS A 354 1.47 19.72 -6.66
C HIS A 354 1.29 20.17 -5.22
N GLY A 355 0.03 20.28 -4.78
CA GLY A 355 -0.30 20.62 -3.39
C GLY A 355 -0.10 22.09 -3.05
N ALA A 356 -0.08 22.98 -4.04
CA ALA A 356 0.10 24.42 -3.86
C ALA A 356 -1.25 25.11 -3.56
N ASN A 357 -1.90 24.70 -2.46
CA ASN A 357 -3.25 25.16 -2.10
C ASN A 357 -3.31 26.62 -1.60
N LEU A 358 -2.16 27.25 -1.37
CA LEU A 358 -2.07 28.65 -0.91
C LEU A 358 -1.77 29.63 -2.06
N LEU A 359 -1.67 29.13 -3.29
CA LEU A 359 -1.49 29.95 -4.49
C LEU A 359 -2.86 30.30 -5.05
N SER A 360 -3.20 31.58 -5.09
CA SER A 360 -4.49 32.09 -5.56
C SER A 360 -4.66 31.95 -7.08
N GLU A 361 -5.92 31.96 -7.51
CA GLU A 361 -6.28 31.88 -8.92
C GLU A 361 -5.83 33.13 -9.70
N ASP A 362 -5.94 34.31 -9.10
CA ASP A 362 -5.46 35.56 -9.69
C ASP A 362 -3.96 35.47 -10.03
N LYS A 363 -3.16 34.85 -9.14
CA LYS A 363 -1.72 34.63 -9.39
C LYS A 363 -1.43 33.62 -10.48
N TRP A 364 -2.30 32.62 -10.66
CA TRP A 364 -2.22 31.77 -11.86
C TRP A 364 -2.46 32.59 -13.13
N HIS A 365 -3.48 33.46 -13.14
CA HIS A 365 -3.81 34.28 -14.30
C HIS A 365 -2.68 35.26 -14.64
N GLU A 366 -2.14 35.95 -13.63
CA GLU A 366 -0.98 36.84 -13.78
C GLU A 366 0.24 36.09 -14.32
N PHE A 367 0.54 34.90 -13.77
CA PHE A 367 1.65 34.07 -14.25
C PHE A 367 1.48 33.65 -15.71
N LEU A 368 0.29 33.18 -16.09
CA LEU A 368 0.02 32.76 -17.46
C LEU A 368 0.14 33.96 -18.41
N ALA A 369 -0.45 35.10 -18.08
CA ALA A 369 -0.38 36.32 -18.90
C ALA A 369 1.07 36.80 -19.11
N ALA A 370 1.88 36.80 -18.04
CA ALA A 370 3.25 37.30 -18.09
C ALA A 370 4.25 36.31 -18.71
N LYS A 371 4.11 35.01 -18.41
CA LYS A 371 5.14 33.98 -18.67
C LYS A 371 4.64 32.77 -19.49
N GLY A 372 3.36 32.70 -19.84
CA GLY A 372 2.77 31.55 -20.52
C GLY A 372 3.35 31.23 -21.91
N LYS A 373 3.91 32.23 -22.62
CA LYS A 373 4.43 32.05 -23.99
C LYS A 373 5.61 31.08 -24.08
N SER A 374 6.45 30.99 -23.04
CA SER A 374 7.57 30.06 -22.99
C SER A 374 7.16 28.64 -22.60
N LEU A 375 5.95 28.47 -22.07
CA LEU A 375 5.51 27.23 -21.45
C LEU A 375 5.15 26.18 -22.52
N LYS A 376 5.82 25.03 -22.42
CA LYS A 376 5.57 23.83 -23.24
C LYS A 376 4.84 22.75 -22.46
N GLU A 377 4.99 22.73 -21.14
CA GLU A 377 4.34 21.75 -20.26
C GLU A 377 3.80 22.44 -18.99
N LEU A 378 2.52 22.21 -18.71
CA LEU A 378 1.86 22.64 -17.49
C LEU A 378 1.25 21.41 -16.80
N GLN A 379 1.62 21.17 -15.55
CA GLN A 379 1.12 20.05 -14.78
C GLN A 379 0.71 20.54 -13.39
N VAL A 380 -0.58 20.49 -13.11
CA VAL A 380 -1.17 21.00 -11.87
C VAL A 380 -1.89 19.85 -11.18
N TYR A 381 -1.57 19.65 -9.90
CA TYR A 381 -2.13 18.59 -9.08
C TYR A 381 -2.56 19.17 -7.74
N PHE A 382 -3.75 18.81 -7.27
CA PHE A 382 -4.22 19.15 -5.92
C PHE A 382 -3.94 20.62 -5.57
N THR A 383 -4.52 21.55 -6.34
CA THR A 383 -4.54 22.99 -5.99
C THR A 383 -5.95 23.45 -5.62
N ASP A 384 -6.80 22.49 -5.24
CA ASP A 384 -8.19 22.65 -4.81
C ASP A 384 -8.98 23.60 -5.71
N ARG A 385 -9.38 24.77 -5.18
CA ARG A 385 -10.27 25.74 -5.85
C ARG A 385 -9.52 26.85 -6.59
N HIS A 386 -8.19 26.82 -6.60
CA HIS A 386 -7.38 27.92 -7.14
C HIS A 386 -6.93 27.70 -8.59
N PHE A 387 -7.34 26.60 -9.20
CA PHE A 387 -7.13 26.32 -10.61
C PHE A 387 -8.43 25.72 -11.17
N GLY A 388 -9.07 26.44 -12.09
CA GLY A 388 -10.41 26.11 -12.58
C GLY A 388 -10.64 26.44 -14.05
N ASP A 389 -11.91 26.43 -14.45
CA ASP A 389 -12.35 26.61 -15.85
C ASP A 389 -11.86 27.92 -16.47
N GLU A 390 -11.89 29.02 -15.73
CA GLU A 390 -11.38 30.33 -16.16
C GLU A 390 -9.89 30.25 -16.50
N THR A 391 -9.10 29.62 -15.61
CA THR A 391 -7.66 29.44 -15.80
C THR A 391 -7.36 28.60 -17.05
N LEU A 392 -8.14 27.54 -17.27
CA LEU A 392 -8.05 26.71 -18.49
C LEU A 392 -8.44 27.49 -19.75
N GLY A 393 -9.46 28.35 -19.67
CA GLY A 393 -9.90 29.22 -20.74
C GLY A 393 -8.82 30.21 -21.21
N LEU A 394 -7.97 30.69 -20.28
CA LEU A 394 -6.86 31.60 -20.58
C LEU A 394 -5.67 30.91 -21.28
N LEU A 395 -5.53 29.59 -21.15
CA LEU A 395 -4.40 28.87 -21.74
C LEU A 395 -4.31 29.03 -23.26
N LYS A 396 -5.46 29.13 -23.96
CA LYS A 396 -5.47 29.32 -25.42
C LYS A 396 -4.85 30.64 -25.85
N GLU A 397 -4.97 31.68 -25.02
CA GLU A 397 -4.50 33.03 -25.32
C GLU A 397 -3.03 33.20 -24.92
N TYR A 398 -2.68 32.70 -23.74
CA TYR A 398 -1.37 32.95 -23.16
C TYR A 398 -0.33 31.86 -23.38
N CYS A 399 -0.75 30.61 -23.68
CA CYS A 399 0.14 29.46 -23.81
C CYS A 399 0.05 28.79 -25.20
N PRO A 400 0.40 29.49 -26.30
CA PRO A 400 0.26 28.96 -27.66
C PRO A 400 1.14 27.73 -27.96
N ASN A 401 2.23 27.55 -27.21
CA ASN A 401 3.21 26.48 -27.38
C ASN A 401 2.99 25.28 -26.44
N LEU A 402 1.85 25.23 -25.74
CA LEU A 402 1.58 24.23 -24.73
C LEU A 402 1.33 22.85 -25.35
N SER A 403 2.33 21.98 -25.24
CA SER A 403 2.30 20.62 -25.79
C SER A 403 1.80 19.57 -24.79
N ARG A 404 1.94 19.82 -23.48
CA ARG A 404 1.54 18.89 -22.41
C ARG A 404 0.72 19.62 -21.36
N LEU A 405 -0.48 19.13 -21.12
CA LEU A 405 -1.34 19.59 -20.03
C LEU A 405 -1.71 18.39 -19.16
N LYS A 406 -1.47 18.50 -17.86
CA LYS A 406 -2.00 17.58 -16.85
C LYS A 406 -2.74 18.36 -15.77
N VAL A 407 -3.97 17.96 -15.49
CA VAL A 407 -4.84 18.56 -14.47
C VAL A 407 -5.42 17.44 -13.63
N CYS A 408 -5.10 17.42 -12.34
CA CYS A 408 -5.45 16.32 -11.45
C CYS A 408 -5.95 16.84 -10.10
N HIS A 409 -7.12 16.38 -9.66
CA HIS A 409 -7.76 16.73 -8.39
C HIS A 409 -7.92 18.25 -8.18
N ASN A 410 -8.36 18.95 -9.23
CA ASN A 410 -8.71 20.37 -9.16
C ASN A 410 -10.23 20.51 -9.05
N GLN A 411 -10.71 21.10 -7.95
CA GLN A 411 -12.12 21.15 -7.58
C GLN A 411 -12.94 22.12 -8.43
N LYS A 412 -12.31 23.16 -8.99
CA LYS A 412 -12.98 24.22 -9.79
C LYS A 412 -12.95 23.91 -11.30
N VAL A 413 -12.50 22.73 -11.70
CA VAL A 413 -12.51 22.29 -13.10
C VAL A 413 -13.76 21.46 -13.34
N THR A 414 -14.57 21.88 -14.29
CA THR A 414 -15.82 21.25 -14.73
C THR A 414 -15.78 20.98 -16.23
N ASP A 415 -16.90 20.52 -16.79
CA ASP A 415 -17.09 20.35 -18.24
C ASP A 415 -16.72 21.61 -19.04
N VAL A 416 -16.96 22.82 -18.51
CA VAL A 416 -16.61 24.08 -19.19
C VAL A 416 -15.09 24.16 -19.42
N GLY A 417 -14.29 23.84 -18.41
CA GLY A 417 -12.84 23.80 -18.50
C GLY A 417 -12.34 22.67 -19.41
N VAL A 418 -12.96 21.49 -19.34
CA VAL A 418 -12.64 20.36 -20.24
C VAL A 418 -12.88 20.71 -21.71
N ILE A 419 -13.99 21.39 -22.01
CA ILE A 419 -14.29 21.90 -23.35
C ILE A 419 -13.29 22.98 -23.74
N ALA A 420 -12.90 23.87 -22.81
CA ALA A 420 -11.94 24.93 -23.08
C ALA A 420 -10.56 24.39 -23.53
N ILE A 421 -10.12 23.25 -22.98
CA ILE A 421 -8.88 22.55 -23.38
C ILE A 421 -8.88 22.19 -24.87
N GLY A 422 -10.06 21.92 -25.45
CA GLY A 422 -10.19 21.61 -26.87
C GLY A 422 -9.71 22.74 -27.80
N ASN A 423 -9.57 23.97 -27.29
CA ASN A 423 -9.06 25.11 -28.06
C ASN A 423 -7.53 25.25 -28.06
N LEU A 424 -6.79 24.28 -27.52
CA LEU A 424 -5.32 24.31 -27.45
C LEU A 424 -4.69 23.70 -28.72
N PRO A 425 -4.14 24.51 -29.64
CA PRO A 425 -3.81 24.04 -30.99
C PRO A 425 -2.56 23.16 -31.05
N SER A 426 -1.67 23.25 -30.06
CA SER A 426 -0.37 22.56 -30.05
C SER A 426 -0.32 21.37 -29.09
N LEU A 427 -1.47 20.99 -28.52
CA LEU A 427 -1.55 19.97 -27.48
C LEU A 427 -1.27 18.57 -28.04
N ARG A 428 -0.34 17.86 -27.42
CA ARG A 428 0.07 16.49 -27.78
C ARG A 428 -0.11 15.50 -26.64
N HIS A 429 -0.16 15.98 -25.41
CA HIS A 429 -0.27 15.13 -24.23
C HIS A 429 -1.31 15.71 -23.27
N LEU A 430 -2.44 15.02 -23.14
CA LEU A 430 -3.53 15.40 -22.24
C LEU A 430 -3.70 14.33 -21.15
N SER A 431 -3.71 14.76 -19.89
CA SER A 431 -4.08 13.90 -18.75
C SER A 431 -5.04 14.61 -17.83
N LEU A 432 -6.20 14.00 -17.60
CA LEU A 432 -7.23 14.49 -16.68
C LEU A 432 -7.55 13.41 -15.64
N GLU A 433 -7.65 13.84 -14.40
CA GLU A 433 -8.14 13.07 -13.24
C GLU A 433 -8.88 14.07 -12.36
N LEU A 434 -10.14 14.36 -12.69
CA LEU A 434 -10.87 15.46 -12.08
C LEU A 434 -11.64 14.98 -10.85
N GLN A 435 -11.91 15.90 -9.92
CA GLN A 435 -12.71 15.59 -8.74
C GLN A 435 -14.22 15.64 -9.04
N GLN A 436 -14.62 16.47 -10.00
CA GLN A 436 -15.97 16.47 -10.55
C GLN A 436 -15.99 15.57 -11.78
N ASP A 437 -16.95 14.65 -11.82
CA ASP A 437 -17.12 13.75 -12.96
C ASP A 437 -17.42 14.58 -14.21
N SER A 438 -16.64 14.35 -15.26
CA SER A 438 -16.82 15.03 -16.54
C SER A 438 -17.82 14.27 -17.38
N SER A 439 -18.76 14.98 -17.99
CA SER A 439 -19.72 14.34 -18.88
C SER A 439 -19.04 13.77 -20.13
N ALA A 440 -19.63 12.70 -20.69
CA ALA A 440 -19.20 12.15 -21.96
C ALA A 440 -19.18 13.21 -23.08
N GLU A 441 -20.15 14.14 -23.07
CA GLU A 441 -20.25 15.25 -24.02
C GLU A 441 -19.02 16.16 -24.00
N ALA A 442 -18.58 16.56 -22.82
CA ALA A 442 -17.43 17.44 -22.65
C ALA A 442 -16.13 16.75 -23.10
N LEU A 443 -15.93 15.50 -22.71
CA LEU A 443 -14.78 14.69 -23.13
C LEU A 443 -14.77 14.49 -24.66
N ARG A 444 -15.92 14.18 -25.25
CA ARG A 444 -16.08 14.00 -26.70
C ARG A 444 -15.75 15.28 -27.47
N THR A 445 -16.28 16.41 -27.01
CA THR A 445 -16.01 17.72 -27.59
C THR A 445 -14.53 18.06 -27.54
N CYS A 446 -13.89 17.85 -26.38
CA CYS A 446 -12.46 18.04 -26.19
C CYS A 446 -11.64 17.19 -27.19
N ILE A 447 -11.90 15.87 -27.24
CA ILE A 447 -11.19 14.94 -28.14
C ILE A 447 -11.38 15.34 -29.60
N THR A 448 -12.59 15.70 -30.01
CA THR A 448 -12.87 16.06 -31.42
C THR A 448 -12.04 17.25 -31.88
N GLN A 449 -11.69 18.17 -30.97
CA GLN A 449 -10.93 19.38 -31.30
C GLN A 449 -9.40 19.15 -31.25
N VAL A 450 -8.88 18.44 -30.25
CA VAL A 450 -7.40 18.25 -30.09
C VAL A 450 -6.88 16.89 -30.59
N GLY A 451 -7.76 15.91 -30.83
CA GLY A 451 -7.44 14.50 -31.00
C GLY A 451 -6.45 14.18 -32.12
N LYS A 452 -6.44 14.98 -33.20
CA LYS A 452 -5.60 14.76 -34.39
C LYS A 452 -4.10 14.69 -34.09
N ASP A 453 -3.61 15.52 -33.18
CA ASP A 453 -2.18 15.68 -32.85
C ASP A 453 -1.82 15.01 -31.52
N LEU A 454 -2.80 14.43 -30.81
CA LEU A 454 -2.57 13.79 -29.53
C LEU A 454 -1.73 12.51 -29.69
N ARG A 455 -0.66 12.47 -28.89
CA ARG A 455 0.23 11.31 -28.70
C ARG A 455 -0.04 10.59 -27.39
N THR A 456 -0.62 11.31 -26.42
CA THR A 456 -1.03 10.73 -25.13
C THR A 456 -2.39 11.27 -24.74
N LEU A 457 -3.31 10.36 -24.49
CA LEU A 457 -4.62 10.64 -23.92
C LEU A 457 -4.76 9.82 -22.64
N SER A 458 -5.05 10.48 -21.53
CA SER A 458 -5.17 9.84 -20.23
C SER A 458 -6.35 10.43 -19.46
N PHE A 459 -7.49 9.78 -19.52
CA PHE A 459 -8.64 10.06 -18.68
C PHE A 459 -8.68 9.04 -17.56
N LYS A 460 -8.69 9.50 -16.31
CA LYS A 460 -8.76 8.65 -15.15
C LYS A 460 -9.98 8.99 -14.33
N ILE A 461 -10.66 7.95 -13.85
CA ILE A 461 -11.87 8.07 -13.02
C ILE A 461 -12.91 8.85 -13.80
N VAL A 462 -13.45 8.20 -14.83
CA VAL A 462 -14.45 8.77 -15.73
C VAL A 462 -15.69 7.86 -15.77
N PRO A 463 -16.43 7.74 -14.65
CA PRO A 463 -17.54 6.79 -14.52
C PRO A 463 -18.60 6.97 -15.59
N ASP A 464 -18.89 8.23 -15.96
CA ASP A 464 -19.94 8.59 -16.93
C ASP A 464 -19.47 8.58 -18.39
N ALA A 465 -18.18 8.36 -18.68
CA ALA A 465 -17.69 8.36 -20.05
C ALA A 465 -18.17 7.10 -20.79
N ASP A 466 -18.92 7.31 -21.89
CA ASP A 466 -19.63 6.28 -22.66
C ASP A 466 -18.95 5.96 -24.01
N ASP A 467 -19.61 5.14 -24.83
CA ASP A 467 -19.13 4.73 -26.16
C ASP A 467 -18.95 5.90 -27.14
N SER A 468 -19.62 7.04 -26.93
CA SER A 468 -19.45 8.23 -27.80
C SER A 468 -18.04 8.84 -27.66
N VAL A 469 -17.43 8.68 -26.49
CA VAL A 469 -16.04 9.08 -26.25
C VAL A 469 -15.09 8.14 -27.01
N LEU A 470 -15.34 6.83 -26.99
CA LEU A 470 -14.57 5.85 -27.74
C LEU A 470 -14.68 6.08 -29.25
N GLU A 471 -15.88 6.37 -29.74
CA GLU A 471 -16.13 6.73 -31.14
C GLU A 471 -15.37 8.00 -31.55
N ALA A 472 -15.36 9.04 -30.72
CA ALA A 472 -14.57 10.23 -31.01
C ALA A 472 -13.06 9.94 -31.07
N ILE A 473 -12.53 9.09 -30.18
CA ILE A 473 -11.13 8.68 -30.23
C ILE A 473 -10.84 7.94 -31.54
N HIS A 474 -11.69 6.98 -31.92
CA HIS A 474 -11.57 6.24 -33.18
C HIS A 474 -11.55 7.18 -34.39
N ASN A 475 -12.49 8.12 -34.44
CA ASN A 475 -12.69 9.00 -35.59
C ASN A 475 -11.64 10.11 -35.71
N THR A 476 -11.01 10.55 -34.61
CA THR A 476 -10.17 11.76 -34.60
C THR A 476 -8.68 11.49 -34.33
N CYS A 477 -8.35 10.53 -33.47
CA CYS A 477 -6.96 10.28 -33.10
C CYS A 477 -6.24 9.48 -34.19
N ARG A 478 -5.07 9.97 -34.60
CA ARG A 478 -4.25 9.38 -35.68
C ARG A 478 -2.77 9.23 -35.32
N SER A 479 -2.36 9.70 -34.15
CA SER A 479 -0.95 9.70 -33.69
C SER A 479 -0.79 9.26 -32.24
N LEU A 480 -1.80 8.62 -31.67
CA LEU A 480 -1.82 8.19 -30.29
C LEU A 480 -0.83 7.04 -30.09
N ALA A 481 0.07 7.17 -29.11
CA ALA A 481 0.93 6.07 -28.67
C ALA A 481 0.44 5.51 -27.33
N LYS A 482 -0.04 6.39 -26.46
CA LYS A 482 -0.50 6.07 -25.11
C LYS A 482 -1.98 6.39 -24.93
N LEU A 483 -2.77 5.38 -24.63
CA LEU A 483 -4.18 5.50 -24.25
C LEU A 483 -4.38 5.05 -22.81
N ARG A 484 -5.03 5.89 -22.01
CA ARG A 484 -5.54 5.52 -20.69
C ARG A 484 -6.97 6.02 -20.53
N ILE A 485 -7.86 5.12 -20.19
CA ILE A 485 -9.24 5.40 -19.77
C ILE A 485 -9.49 4.48 -18.58
N THR A 486 -9.73 5.01 -17.39
CA THR A 486 -9.89 4.16 -16.19
C THR A 486 -11.21 4.43 -15.49
N GLU A 487 -11.75 3.38 -14.87
CA GLU A 487 -12.95 3.47 -14.02
C GLU A 487 -14.15 4.07 -14.76
N SER A 488 -14.34 3.71 -16.04
CA SER A 488 -15.62 3.92 -16.74
C SER A 488 -16.61 2.84 -16.36
N GLU A 489 -17.85 3.25 -16.11
CA GLU A 489 -18.96 2.40 -15.70
C GLU A 489 -20.07 2.35 -16.76
N THR A 490 -19.89 3.04 -17.89
CA THR A 490 -20.90 3.16 -18.97
C THR A 490 -20.41 2.71 -20.35
N MET A 491 -19.10 2.75 -20.64
CA MET A 491 -18.54 2.19 -21.87
C MET A 491 -18.85 0.70 -21.98
N THR A 492 -19.09 0.21 -23.20
CA THR A 492 -19.41 -1.19 -23.47
C THR A 492 -18.30 -1.92 -24.22
N ASP A 493 -18.31 -3.25 -24.17
CA ASP A 493 -17.40 -4.11 -24.91
C ASP A 493 -17.55 -3.90 -26.43
N LYS A 494 -18.77 -3.60 -26.89
CA LYS A 494 -19.02 -3.24 -28.30
C LYS A 494 -18.35 -1.91 -28.65
N GLY A 495 -18.37 -0.93 -27.74
CA GLY A 495 -17.65 0.33 -27.89
C GLY A 495 -16.15 0.12 -28.00
N PHE A 496 -15.55 -0.67 -27.10
CA PHE A 496 -14.12 -1.01 -27.16
C PHE A 496 -13.76 -1.81 -28.42
N ALA A 497 -14.60 -2.77 -28.82
CA ALA A 497 -14.39 -3.52 -30.05
C ALA A 497 -14.37 -2.60 -31.27
N LYS A 498 -15.32 -1.65 -31.35
CA LYS A 498 -15.37 -0.64 -32.42
C LYS A 498 -14.17 0.30 -32.39
N LEU A 499 -13.72 0.72 -31.21
CA LEU A 499 -12.54 1.59 -31.09
C LEU A 499 -11.33 0.98 -31.79
N PHE A 500 -11.06 -0.30 -31.57
CA PHE A 500 -9.86 -0.96 -32.09
C PHE A 500 -10.06 -1.66 -33.45
N ALA A 501 -11.30 -1.82 -33.91
CA ALA A 501 -11.59 -2.40 -35.22
C ALA A 501 -11.20 -1.43 -36.33
N ASP A 502 -10.26 -1.82 -37.18
CA ASP A 502 -9.81 -1.05 -38.36
C ASP A 502 -9.44 0.41 -38.05
N TRP A 503 -8.94 0.66 -36.84
CA TRP A 503 -8.55 1.99 -36.42
C TRP A 503 -7.33 2.47 -37.20
N GLU A 504 -7.44 3.65 -37.82
CA GLU A 504 -6.36 4.25 -38.62
C GLU A 504 -5.15 4.69 -37.77
N ASN A 505 -5.28 4.72 -36.45
CA ASN A 505 -4.18 5.08 -35.57
C ASN A 505 -3.08 4.01 -35.60
N PRO A 506 -1.80 4.39 -35.54
CA PRO A 506 -0.73 3.42 -35.38
C PRO A 506 -0.90 2.54 -34.12
N PRO A 507 -0.28 1.36 -34.08
CA PRO A 507 -0.27 0.51 -32.89
C PRO A 507 0.14 1.26 -31.62
N LEU A 508 -0.60 1.06 -30.53
CA LEU A 508 -0.32 1.70 -29.24
C LEU A 508 0.87 1.05 -28.53
N ASP A 509 1.66 1.85 -27.81
CA ASP A 509 2.76 1.37 -26.95
C ASP A 509 2.33 1.16 -25.49
N PHE A 510 1.27 1.83 -25.06
CA PHE A 510 0.77 1.83 -23.69
C PHE A 510 -0.75 1.87 -23.69
N VAL A 511 -1.36 0.89 -23.04
CA VAL A 511 -2.82 0.83 -22.83
C VAL A 511 -3.12 0.56 -21.36
N ASP A 512 -4.00 1.37 -20.80
CA ASP A 512 -4.49 1.22 -19.43
C ASP A 512 -5.99 1.45 -19.40
N LEU A 513 -6.73 0.35 -19.31
CA LEU A 513 -8.19 0.27 -19.30
C LEU A 513 -8.71 -0.26 -17.96
N GLN A 514 -7.94 -0.05 -16.88
CA GLN A 514 -8.27 -0.63 -15.58
C GLN A 514 -9.66 -0.20 -15.11
N LYS A 515 -10.37 -1.17 -14.52
CA LYS A 515 -11.69 -1.02 -13.93
C LYS A 515 -12.73 -0.38 -14.88
N CYS A 516 -12.52 -0.44 -16.20
CA CYS A 516 -13.62 -0.25 -17.15
C CYS A 516 -14.51 -1.49 -17.05
N ARG A 517 -15.55 -1.42 -16.19
CA ARG A 517 -16.36 -2.58 -15.78
C ARG A 517 -17.72 -2.10 -15.28
N GLN A 518 -18.71 -2.97 -15.39
CA GLN A 518 -19.99 -2.79 -14.69
C GLN A 518 -19.80 -2.75 -13.16
N LEU A 519 -20.51 -1.87 -12.46
CA LEU A 519 -20.66 -1.90 -11.00
C LEU A 519 -22.09 -2.35 -10.61
N ASP A 520 -22.31 -3.65 -10.55
CA ASP A 520 -23.50 -4.22 -9.90
C ASP A 520 -23.07 -5.00 -8.64
N ALA A 521 -23.50 -4.53 -7.47
CA ALA A 521 -23.22 -5.18 -6.19
C ALA A 521 -24.14 -6.38 -5.92
N ALA A 522 -25.34 -6.41 -6.50
CA ALA A 522 -26.29 -7.51 -6.35
C ALA A 522 -25.91 -8.70 -7.23
N HIS A 523 -25.52 -8.44 -8.48
CA HIS A 523 -25.13 -9.47 -9.44
C HIS A 523 -23.75 -9.20 -10.07
N PRO A 524 -22.66 -9.20 -9.29
CA PRO A 524 -21.33 -8.77 -9.75
C PRO A 524 -20.71 -9.60 -10.88
N ARG A 525 -21.30 -10.75 -11.22
CA ARG A 525 -20.87 -11.63 -12.32
C ARG A 525 -21.79 -11.56 -13.55
N ALA A 526 -23.00 -11.02 -13.42
CA ALA A 526 -23.90 -10.85 -14.54
C ALA A 526 -23.58 -9.54 -15.25
N ASN A 527 -23.38 -9.58 -16.56
CA ASN A 527 -23.16 -8.39 -17.39
C ASN A 527 -23.90 -8.52 -18.73
N PRO A 528 -25.25 -8.46 -18.70
CA PRO A 528 -26.06 -8.65 -19.90
C PRO A 528 -25.84 -7.55 -20.94
N ASP A 529 -25.51 -6.34 -20.49
CA ASP A 529 -25.32 -5.16 -21.34
C ASP A 529 -23.90 -5.05 -21.89
N GLY A 530 -22.98 -5.93 -21.44
CA GLY A 530 -21.59 -5.92 -21.87
C GLY A 530 -20.86 -4.65 -21.46
N ILE A 531 -21.14 -4.08 -20.28
CA ILE A 531 -20.49 -2.88 -19.76
C ILE A 531 -19.04 -3.19 -19.36
N GLY A 532 -18.12 -2.36 -19.81
CA GLY A 532 -16.68 -2.45 -19.60
C GLY A 532 -15.93 -3.17 -20.71
N LEU A 533 -14.62 -3.31 -20.53
CA LEU A 533 -13.79 -4.12 -21.43
C LEU A 533 -14.04 -5.61 -21.14
N CYS A 534 -14.60 -6.33 -22.12
CA CYS A 534 -14.83 -7.76 -22.07
C CYS A 534 -14.06 -8.45 -23.22
N SER A 535 -14.54 -9.61 -23.67
CA SER A 535 -13.82 -10.49 -24.60
C SER A 535 -13.62 -9.89 -26.00
N GLU A 536 -14.62 -9.25 -26.60
CA GLU A 536 -14.50 -8.75 -27.99
C GLU A 536 -13.61 -7.50 -28.06
N GLY A 537 -13.79 -6.57 -27.12
CA GLY A 537 -12.94 -5.40 -26.99
C GLY A 537 -11.48 -5.76 -26.71
N PHE A 538 -11.23 -6.75 -25.83
CA PHE A 538 -9.89 -7.23 -25.54
C PHE A 538 -9.22 -7.87 -26.78
N LYS A 539 -9.95 -8.72 -27.51
CA LYS A 539 -9.45 -9.33 -28.75
C LYS A 539 -9.14 -8.27 -29.81
N ALA A 540 -10.03 -7.30 -30.00
CA ALA A 540 -9.84 -6.21 -30.95
C ALA A 540 -8.60 -5.36 -30.60
N LEU A 541 -8.44 -4.99 -29.33
CA LEU A 541 -7.26 -4.28 -28.81
C LEU A 541 -5.97 -5.04 -29.15
N MET A 542 -5.92 -6.33 -28.84
CA MET A 542 -4.73 -7.14 -29.03
C MET A 542 -4.43 -7.42 -30.51
N LYS A 543 -5.47 -7.52 -31.35
CA LYS A 543 -5.33 -7.60 -32.82
C LYS A 543 -4.70 -6.32 -33.39
N HIS A 544 -5.15 -5.15 -32.92
CA HIS A 544 -4.67 -3.87 -33.40
C HIS A 544 -3.25 -3.53 -32.87
N SER A 545 -3.06 -3.53 -31.55
CA SER A 545 -1.86 -2.97 -30.90
C SER A 545 -0.90 -4.02 -30.34
N GLY A 546 -1.31 -5.28 -30.20
CA GLY A 546 -0.60 -6.27 -29.37
C GLY A 546 0.89 -6.45 -29.72
N HIS A 547 1.26 -6.40 -31.00
CA HIS A 547 2.63 -6.61 -31.47
C HIS A 547 3.61 -5.50 -31.07
N ALA A 548 3.12 -4.26 -30.86
CA ALA A 548 3.93 -3.10 -30.49
C ALA A 548 3.77 -2.70 -29.01
N LEU A 549 2.79 -3.27 -28.33
CA LEU A 549 2.39 -2.90 -26.98
C LEU A 549 3.49 -3.23 -25.97
N ARG A 550 3.90 -2.25 -25.16
CA ARG A 550 4.93 -2.42 -24.11
C ARG A 550 4.33 -2.56 -22.72
N THR A 551 3.22 -1.91 -22.46
CA THR A 551 2.50 -1.96 -21.18
C THR A 551 1.01 -2.11 -21.43
N LEU A 552 0.43 -3.14 -20.83
CA LEU A 552 -1.01 -3.41 -20.85
C LEU A 552 -1.53 -3.52 -19.42
N ASN A 553 -2.53 -2.72 -19.09
CA ASN A 553 -3.26 -2.82 -17.83
C ASN A 553 -4.76 -2.99 -18.12
N VAL A 554 -5.28 -4.15 -17.72
CA VAL A 554 -6.72 -4.51 -17.77
C VAL A 554 -7.20 -4.97 -16.39
N HIS A 555 -6.59 -4.42 -15.34
CA HIS A 555 -6.94 -4.70 -13.94
C HIS A 555 -8.45 -4.55 -13.72
N ALA A 556 -9.06 -5.57 -13.10
CA ALA A 556 -10.48 -5.63 -12.76
C ALA A 556 -11.44 -5.56 -13.97
N CYS A 557 -10.98 -5.79 -15.20
CA CYS A 557 -11.81 -6.10 -16.36
C CYS A 557 -12.31 -7.55 -16.26
N ARG A 558 -13.23 -7.78 -15.32
CA ARG A 558 -13.62 -9.11 -14.83
C ARG A 558 -14.33 -10.01 -15.85
N HIS A 559 -14.86 -9.43 -16.93
CA HIS A 559 -15.67 -10.12 -17.94
C HIS A 559 -14.88 -10.50 -19.20
N ILE A 560 -13.55 -10.37 -19.18
CA ILE A 560 -12.70 -11.00 -20.19
C ILE A 560 -12.70 -12.51 -19.92
N SER A 561 -13.23 -13.28 -20.87
CA SER A 561 -13.39 -14.72 -20.70
C SER A 561 -12.06 -15.47 -20.82
N ARG A 562 -12.05 -16.71 -20.32
CA ARG A 562 -10.93 -17.63 -20.47
C ARG A 562 -10.55 -17.82 -21.93
N GLU A 563 -11.54 -18.04 -22.79
CA GLU A 563 -11.37 -18.27 -24.22
C GLU A 563 -10.71 -17.07 -24.90
N ALA A 564 -11.07 -15.85 -24.49
CA ALA A 564 -10.46 -14.64 -25.02
C ALA A 564 -8.96 -14.55 -24.66
N PHE A 565 -8.59 -14.87 -23.42
CA PHE A 565 -7.17 -14.94 -23.03
C PHE A 565 -6.42 -16.04 -23.80
N GLU A 566 -7.00 -17.24 -23.92
CA GLU A 566 -6.38 -18.34 -24.65
C GLU A 566 -6.25 -18.06 -26.16
N GLU A 567 -7.20 -17.35 -26.75
CA GLU A 567 -7.15 -16.93 -28.15
C GLU A 567 -6.08 -15.83 -28.38
N VAL A 568 -6.03 -14.82 -27.49
CA VAL A 568 -5.04 -13.74 -27.56
C VAL A 568 -3.62 -14.28 -27.37
N PHE A 569 -3.39 -15.07 -26.32
CA PHE A 569 -2.07 -15.64 -26.02
C PHE A 569 -1.89 -17.05 -26.61
N GLY A 570 -2.60 -17.36 -27.70
CA GLY A 570 -2.49 -18.62 -28.40
C GLY A 570 -1.14 -18.78 -29.11
N GLY A 571 -0.69 -20.02 -29.30
CA GLY A 571 0.67 -20.32 -29.80
C GLY A 571 0.99 -19.86 -31.23
N THR A 572 0.04 -19.26 -31.96
CA THR A 572 0.26 -18.67 -33.29
C THR A 572 0.57 -17.18 -33.25
N LYS A 573 0.49 -16.53 -32.08
CA LYS A 573 0.67 -15.09 -31.89
C LYS A 573 1.91 -14.81 -31.05
N GLU A 574 2.60 -13.71 -31.35
CA GLU A 574 3.76 -13.25 -30.60
C GLU A 574 3.63 -11.77 -30.25
N TYR A 575 4.03 -11.42 -29.03
CA TYR A 575 3.99 -10.08 -28.47
C TYR A 575 5.39 -9.67 -27.98
N PRO A 576 6.33 -9.42 -28.91
CA PRO A 576 7.74 -9.28 -28.59
C PRO A 576 8.05 -8.01 -27.79
N GLU A 577 7.22 -6.97 -27.87
CA GLU A 577 7.49 -5.70 -27.18
C GLU A 577 6.89 -5.61 -25.77
N LEU A 578 6.02 -6.56 -25.40
CA LEU A 578 5.28 -6.51 -24.13
C LEU A 578 6.22 -6.77 -22.95
N ARG A 579 6.30 -5.80 -22.04
CA ARG A 579 7.21 -5.81 -20.88
C ARG A 579 6.46 -5.86 -19.55
N ARG A 580 5.28 -5.24 -19.49
CA ARG A 580 4.47 -5.16 -18.27
C ARG A 580 3.03 -5.52 -18.57
N LEU A 581 2.51 -6.48 -17.83
CA LEU A 581 1.13 -6.94 -17.95
C LEU A 581 0.46 -6.92 -16.57
N GLU A 582 -0.58 -6.11 -16.44
CA GLU A 582 -1.39 -6.02 -15.25
C GLU A 582 -2.79 -6.60 -15.56
N ILE A 583 -3.06 -7.79 -15.02
CA ILE A 583 -4.29 -8.57 -15.21
C ILE A 583 -4.90 -8.97 -13.87
N SER A 584 -4.58 -8.23 -12.80
CA SER A 584 -5.17 -8.46 -11.48
C SER A 584 -6.69 -8.39 -11.54
N PHE A 585 -7.37 -9.18 -10.72
CA PHE A 585 -8.82 -9.29 -10.61
C PHE A 585 -9.52 -9.67 -11.93
N CYS A 586 -8.79 -10.28 -12.87
CA CYS A 586 -9.38 -11.03 -13.98
C CYS A 586 -9.61 -12.48 -13.50
N GLU A 587 -10.85 -12.82 -13.14
CA GLU A 587 -11.21 -14.07 -12.46
C GLU A 587 -10.91 -15.34 -13.28
N GLU A 588 -10.86 -15.22 -14.60
CA GLU A 588 -10.66 -16.33 -15.53
C GLU A 588 -9.19 -16.69 -15.80
N VAL A 589 -8.22 -15.93 -15.25
CA VAL A 589 -6.79 -16.18 -15.43
C VAL A 589 -6.36 -17.43 -14.66
N THR A 590 -5.75 -18.38 -15.37
CA THR A 590 -5.26 -19.68 -14.85
C THR A 590 -3.75 -19.84 -15.05
N ASP A 591 -3.16 -20.88 -14.44
CA ASP A 591 -1.76 -21.26 -14.68
C ASP A 591 -1.47 -21.54 -16.16
N PHE A 592 -2.44 -22.10 -16.90
CA PHE A 592 -2.33 -22.33 -18.34
C PHE A 592 -2.21 -21.02 -19.12
N ILE A 593 -3.07 -20.04 -18.83
CA ILE A 593 -3.04 -18.71 -19.46
C ILE A 593 -1.72 -18.02 -19.19
N LEU A 594 -1.22 -18.03 -17.94
CA LEU A 594 0.08 -17.44 -17.62
C LEU A 594 1.23 -18.15 -18.35
N GLY A 595 1.21 -19.49 -18.40
CA GLY A 595 2.17 -20.25 -19.18
C GLY A 595 2.15 -19.88 -20.67
N SER A 596 0.96 -19.61 -21.22
CA SER A 596 0.80 -19.13 -22.60
C SER A 596 1.34 -17.71 -22.78
N ILE A 597 1.02 -16.78 -21.87
CA ILE A 597 1.57 -15.41 -21.86
C ILE A 597 3.11 -15.46 -21.87
N PHE A 598 3.73 -16.27 -21.04
CA PHE A 598 5.19 -16.38 -20.98
C PHE A 598 5.81 -16.95 -22.26
N ARG A 599 5.10 -17.82 -22.99
CA ARG A 599 5.56 -18.33 -24.29
C ARG A 599 5.42 -17.30 -25.41
N THR A 600 4.34 -16.52 -25.39
CA THR A 600 4.05 -15.54 -26.45
C THR A 600 4.75 -14.19 -26.26
N CYS A 601 5.19 -13.88 -25.03
CA CYS A 601 5.75 -12.57 -24.65
C CYS A 601 7.23 -12.70 -24.23
N PRO A 602 8.19 -12.84 -25.15
CA PRO A 602 9.58 -13.17 -24.82
C PRO A 602 10.32 -12.08 -24.02
N ASN A 603 9.89 -10.82 -24.11
CA ASN A 603 10.51 -9.70 -23.39
C ASN A 603 9.69 -9.25 -22.16
N ILE A 604 8.75 -10.08 -21.70
CA ILE A 604 7.97 -9.78 -20.49
C ILE A 604 8.90 -9.69 -19.28
N LYS A 605 8.65 -8.71 -18.41
CA LYS A 605 9.47 -8.45 -17.21
C LYS A 605 8.65 -8.48 -15.93
N GLU A 606 7.41 -8.03 -16.00
CA GLU A 606 6.52 -7.89 -14.85
C GLU A 606 5.12 -8.33 -15.23
N VAL A 607 4.57 -9.27 -14.46
CA VAL A 607 3.18 -9.72 -14.57
C VAL A 607 2.54 -9.64 -13.19
N ASN A 608 1.40 -8.95 -13.10
CA ASN A 608 0.63 -8.81 -11.86
C ASN A 608 -0.71 -9.51 -11.99
N VAL A 609 -1.01 -10.39 -11.02
CA VAL A 609 -2.16 -11.32 -11.01
C VAL A 609 -2.86 -11.31 -9.64
N PHE A 610 -2.84 -10.19 -8.91
CA PHE A 610 -3.55 -10.09 -7.64
C PHE A 610 -5.02 -10.40 -7.84
N GLY A 611 -5.65 -11.16 -6.94
CA GLY A 611 -7.07 -11.48 -7.09
C GLY A 611 -7.38 -12.60 -8.10
N CYS A 612 -6.40 -13.10 -8.86
CA CYS A 612 -6.59 -14.23 -9.79
C CYS A 612 -6.54 -15.57 -9.05
N MET A 613 -7.65 -15.95 -8.41
CA MET A 613 -7.74 -17.12 -7.51
C MET A 613 -7.52 -18.48 -8.19
N LYS A 614 -7.56 -18.55 -9.53
CA LYS A 614 -7.34 -19.78 -10.30
C LYS A 614 -5.86 -20.01 -10.64
N VAL A 615 -4.96 -19.07 -10.30
CA VAL A 615 -3.50 -19.23 -10.41
C VAL A 615 -3.00 -19.93 -9.14
N LYS A 616 -2.34 -21.08 -9.30
CA LYS A 616 -1.91 -21.92 -8.16
C LYS A 616 -0.46 -22.30 -8.28
N ASP A 617 -0.03 -22.89 -9.38
CA ASP A 617 1.31 -23.47 -9.53
C ASP A 617 1.91 -23.19 -10.91
N VAL A 618 1.94 -21.90 -11.27
CA VAL A 618 2.53 -21.45 -12.53
C VAL A 618 4.06 -21.47 -12.45
N ARG A 619 4.69 -22.02 -13.49
CA ARG A 619 6.14 -21.89 -13.70
C ARG A 619 6.45 -20.53 -14.31
N VAL A 620 7.15 -19.70 -13.55
CA VAL A 620 7.62 -18.39 -14.00
C VAL A 620 8.96 -18.58 -14.72
N PRO A 621 9.23 -17.90 -15.85
CA PRO A 621 10.54 -17.91 -16.49
C PRO A 621 11.58 -17.08 -15.73
N ARG A 622 12.86 -17.41 -15.89
CA ARG A 622 13.95 -16.62 -15.31
C ARG A 622 13.90 -15.15 -15.76
N GLY A 623 14.08 -14.24 -14.80
CA GLY A 623 14.10 -12.78 -15.05
C GLY A 623 12.72 -12.12 -15.18
N VAL A 624 11.64 -12.88 -15.01
CA VAL A 624 10.27 -12.38 -14.95
C VAL A 624 9.81 -12.27 -13.50
N ILE A 625 9.23 -11.13 -13.14
CA ILE A 625 8.65 -10.87 -11.83
C ILE A 625 7.16 -11.18 -11.91
N LEU A 626 6.69 -12.15 -11.12
CA LEU A 626 5.26 -12.45 -10.96
C LEU A 626 4.77 -12.01 -9.57
N VAL A 627 3.83 -11.07 -9.54
CA VAL A 627 3.29 -10.50 -8.30
C VAL A 627 1.82 -10.87 -8.13
N GLY A 628 1.40 -11.17 -6.89
CA GLY A 628 -0.02 -11.33 -6.54
C GLY A 628 -0.57 -12.75 -6.57
N VAL A 629 0.28 -13.78 -6.66
CA VAL A 629 -0.15 -15.19 -6.59
C VAL A 629 -0.86 -15.51 -5.25
N PRO A 630 -2.01 -16.21 -5.25
CA PRO A 630 -2.81 -16.50 -4.05
C PRO A 630 -2.12 -17.36 -2.96
N ASN A 631 -1.00 -18.03 -3.24
CA ASN A 631 -0.42 -19.02 -2.33
C ASN A 631 0.48 -18.38 -1.24
N ALA A 632 0.45 -18.98 -0.05
CA ALA A 632 1.13 -18.54 1.18
C ALA A 632 2.68 -18.45 1.11
N GLN A 633 3.31 -18.87 0.01
CA GLN A 633 4.75 -18.66 -0.21
C GLN A 633 5.11 -17.26 -0.69
N GLY A 634 4.13 -16.43 -1.08
CA GLY A 634 4.39 -15.07 -1.53
C GLY A 634 5.16 -15.00 -2.84
N MET A 635 5.05 -13.85 -3.51
CA MET A 635 5.72 -13.45 -4.76
C MET A 635 6.84 -14.39 -5.26
N ILE A 636 6.62 -15.03 -6.42
CA ILE A 636 7.66 -15.75 -7.17
C ILE A 636 8.42 -14.69 -7.97
N THR A 637 9.59 -14.29 -7.46
CA THR A 637 10.32 -13.10 -7.94
C THR A 637 11.31 -13.39 -9.05
N GLU A 638 11.71 -14.65 -9.23
CA GLU A 638 12.43 -15.14 -10.39
C GLU A 638 12.01 -16.58 -10.64
N GLY A 639 11.70 -16.90 -11.90
CA GLY A 639 11.65 -18.28 -12.35
C GLY A 639 12.97 -19.01 -12.11
N THR A 640 12.91 -20.25 -11.63
CA THR A 640 14.11 -21.08 -11.45
C THR A 640 14.59 -21.75 -12.73
N ASP A 641 13.78 -21.73 -13.80
CA ASP A 641 14.03 -22.39 -15.08
C ASP A 641 14.07 -21.41 -16.27
#